data_AF-N1R7M3-F1
#
_entry.id   AF-N1R7M3-F1
#
_cell.length_a   1.000
_cell.length_b   1.000
_cell.length_c   1.000
_cell.angle_alpha   90.00
_cell.angle_beta   90.00
_cell.angle_gamma   90.00
#
_symmetry.space_group_name_H-M   'P 1'
#
loop_
_entity.id
_entity.type
_entity.pdbx_description
1 polymer ?
#
loop_
_entity_poly.entity_id
_entity_poly.type
_entity_poly.pdbx_seq_one_letter_code
_entity_poly.pdbx_strand_id
1 'polypeptide(L)'
;MQGNYRKIQPAPRHDADEIDRKFRVAKRKRQHVRIACNPCREKKRACNGIEPTCDQCQTRSLACIYRIPPKTVDSTIKIQKQLDTLQHSFNHYADIVEQLKTLPETDALKLLQRLRSPADVNGAFASLQGSVHTRIRLSNHRTAQAILPTTNSRVEFELTALHGIVYPTLVPIDITSLGISPLEKPALPAAQTETLVQQISPASPIVLSSDRFRPLCDSRLEEIDISYWTKVPISNETAAAMISLFLETDQTIVGFIDADLFVESLVERKPQFCSTFLVSAILYIACHAYTASDLKSVAVGGLCFREAERLFRAEGSSDNIVTLAAINTFSLACSFHGNDRLAKELLAAGRHMGRRLGLYGVPLDSPSSLAFQELPDDLVRMTAHVAWSTYNLLTIYVLYYHDESVAIPPALPIPGDERHDDLWPEHPLPEYMGSSFTKLCEFFTVIQEVAVVYSIEDGTPIVDRVPVAFAEAKYQKILAWADSLGRDMAWDQNSQEHVMLFHMWFHCAVLDIFRPFAQGHQSYTLQSFSSPDSTPKTIFSASLNQLKRLALLYRTQQMPNSYMPYINISLIHIANTICKETNDPTAKFYFLLCIRYWQHLYIGYPIFGEIAQAFLTMAINNGLITSREAKRLMAEVKGQGRHHGLADAGISTSLIVDFDLAMTNRGEADVQAVAQKFEEVALFDEFAVYKKED
;
A
#
# COMPACT_ATOMS: atom_id res chain seq x y z
N MET A 1 -13.79 -54.11 -54.20
CA MET A 1 -14.32 -55.48 -54.04
C MET A 1 -14.79 -55.66 -52.61
N GLN A 2 -16.06 -56.06 -52.42
CA GLN A 2 -16.68 -56.40 -51.14
C GLN A 2 -16.04 -57.66 -50.52
N GLY A 3 -16.03 -57.71 -49.19
CA GLY A 3 -15.21 -58.62 -48.38
C GLY A 3 -15.79 -60.01 -48.10
N ASN A 4 -15.06 -60.75 -47.26
CA ASN A 4 -15.54 -61.97 -46.59
C ASN A 4 -14.71 -62.25 -45.33
N TYR A 5 -15.33 -62.13 -44.15
CA TYR A 5 -14.79 -62.62 -42.86
C TYR A 5 -15.42 -63.98 -42.51
N ARG A 6 -14.65 -64.89 -41.91
CA ARG A 6 -15.12 -66.17 -41.33
C ARG A 6 -15.48 -66.02 -39.85
N LYS A 7 -16.59 -66.64 -39.42
CA LYS A 7 -17.06 -66.74 -38.02
C LYS A 7 -16.40 -67.91 -37.28
N ILE A 8 -16.15 -67.74 -35.98
CA ILE A 8 -15.74 -68.79 -35.03
C ILE A 8 -16.80 -68.91 -33.92
N GLN A 9 -17.23 -70.13 -33.61
CA GLN A 9 -18.25 -70.46 -32.60
C GLN A 9 -17.66 -70.68 -31.19
N PRO A 10 -18.45 -70.53 -30.11
CA PRO A 10 -18.02 -70.75 -28.74
C PRO A 10 -18.09 -72.23 -28.28
N ALA A 11 -17.21 -72.60 -27.34
CA ALA A 11 -17.06 -73.94 -26.75
C ALA A 11 -18.17 -74.28 -25.71
N PRO A 12 -18.42 -75.58 -25.43
CA PRO A 12 -19.61 -76.04 -24.70
C PRO A 12 -19.46 -75.98 -23.17
N ARG A 13 -20.60 -75.80 -22.48
CA ARG A 13 -20.73 -75.81 -21.02
C ARG A 13 -20.78 -77.25 -20.49
N HIS A 14 -20.04 -77.52 -19.41
CA HIS A 14 -20.27 -78.66 -18.56
C HIS A 14 -21.01 -78.21 -17.30
N ASP A 15 -22.24 -78.69 -17.16
CA ASP A 15 -22.97 -78.73 -15.89
C ASP A 15 -22.55 -80.01 -15.16
N ALA A 16 -22.04 -79.87 -13.94
CA ALA A 16 -22.08 -80.91 -12.92
C ALA A 16 -21.91 -80.29 -11.53
N ASP A 17 -22.88 -80.62 -10.69
CA ASP A 17 -22.81 -80.76 -9.24
C ASP A 17 -23.05 -79.53 -8.36
N GLU A 18 -24.36 -79.30 -8.16
CA GLU A 18 -24.93 -79.05 -6.85
C GLU A 18 -24.48 -80.12 -5.82
N ILE A 19 -24.25 -79.64 -4.61
CA ILE A 19 -24.25 -80.31 -3.29
C ILE A 19 -22.89 -80.13 -2.59
N ASP A 20 -22.71 -78.97 -1.95
CA ASP A 20 -22.51 -78.98 -0.50
C ASP A 20 -22.80 -77.60 0.12
N ARG A 21 -23.87 -77.57 0.92
CA ARG A 21 -24.24 -76.47 1.82
C ARG A 21 -23.71 -76.85 3.20
N LYS A 22 -22.67 -76.18 3.68
CA LYS A 22 -22.63 -75.43 4.97
C LYS A 22 -21.18 -75.07 5.32
N PHE A 23 -21.02 -73.86 5.88
CA PHE A 23 -19.77 -73.20 6.30
C PHE A 23 -18.89 -72.61 5.19
N ARG A 24 -19.34 -71.48 4.63
CA ARG A 24 -18.42 -70.46 4.09
C ARG A 24 -18.78 -69.09 4.65
N VAL A 25 -17.80 -68.51 5.36
CA VAL A 25 -17.73 -67.14 5.85
C VAL A 25 -18.29 -66.18 4.79
N ALA A 26 -19.16 -65.26 5.22
CA ALA A 26 -19.75 -64.24 4.38
C ALA A 26 -18.66 -63.54 3.54
N LYS A 27 -18.66 -63.76 2.22
CA LYS A 27 -17.88 -62.92 1.30
C LYS A 27 -18.41 -61.50 1.44
N ARG A 28 -17.65 -60.63 2.10
CA ARG A 28 -17.91 -59.18 2.15
C ARG A 28 -18.14 -58.68 0.73
N LYS A 29 -19.30 -58.05 0.50
CA LYS A 29 -19.60 -57.31 -0.74
C LYS A 29 -18.41 -56.41 -1.06
N ARG A 30 -17.92 -56.48 -2.31
CA ARG A 30 -16.88 -55.58 -2.82
C ARG A 30 -17.41 -54.14 -2.68
N GLN A 31 -16.84 -53.37 -1.76
CA GLN A 31 -17.06 -51.93 -1.71
C GLN A 31 -16.38 -51.33 -2.94
N HIS A 32 -17.18 -50.77 -3.84
CA HIS A 32 -16.67 -50.03 -4.99
C HIS A 32 -16.15 -48.68 -4.50
N VAL A 33 -14.84 -48.57 -4.32
CA VAL A 33 -14.18 -47.33 -3.90
C VAL A 33 -14.10 -46.38 -5.10
N ARG A 34 -14.58 -45.14 -4.95
CA ARG A 34 -14.59 -44.12 -6.02
C ARG A 34 -13.19 -43.71 -6.47
N ILE A 35 -12.20 -43.69 -5.58
CA ILE A 35 -10.81 -43.27 -5.85
C ILE A 35 -9.85 -44.19 -5.09
N ALA A 36 -8.93 -44.84 -5.79
CA ALA A 36 -7.83 -45.59 -5.18
C ALA A 36 -6.61 -44.68 -4.97
N CYS A 37 -5.83 -44.90 -3.89
CA CYS A 37 -4.59 -44.17 -3.65
C CYS A 37 -3.54 -44.44 -4.74
N ASN A 38 -2.55 -43.55 -4.90
CA ASN A 38 -1.55 -43.64 -5.98
C ASN A 38 -0.79 -44.98 -5.99
N PRO A 39 -0.27 -45.49 -4.84
CA PRO A 39 0.47 -46.77 -4.84
C PRO A 39 -0.40 -47.96 -5.28
N CYS A 40 -1.66 -48.00 -4.85
CA CYS A 40 -2.58 -49.06 -5.24
C CYS A 40 -2.98 -48.93 -6.72
N ARG A 41 -3.12 -47.70 -7.23
CA ARG A 41 -3.45 -47.44 -8.63
C ARG A 41 -2.31 -47.81 -9.57
N GLU A 42 -1.07 -47.41 -9.27
CA GLU A 42 0.11 -47.73 -10.07
C GLU A 42 0.39 -49.23 -10.13
N LYS A 43 0.26 -49.91 -8.99
CA LYS A 43 0.51 -51.36 -8.91
C LYS A 43 -0.71 -52.21 -9.29
N LYS A 44 -1.82 -51.60 -9.73
CA LYS A 44 -3.10 -52.24 -10.08
C LYS A 44 -3.61 -53.18 -8.97
N ARG A 45 -3.56 -52.73 -7.72
CA ARG A 45 -3.98 -53.49 -6.52
C ARG A 45 -5.31 -52.99 -5.98
N ALA A 46 -5.98 -53.83 -5.20
CA ALA A 46 -7.22 -53.46 -4.53
C ALA A 46 -6.95 -52.44 -3.42
N CYS A 47 -7.54 -51.25 -3.53
CA CYS A 47 -7.54 -50.23 -2.49
C CYS A 47 -8.89 -50.27 -1.76
N ASN A 48 -8.87 -50.24 -0.42
CA ASN A 48 -10.10 -50.19 0.39
C ASN A 48 -10.62 -48.76 0.62
N GLY A 49 -9.85 -47.73 0.24
CA GLY A 49 -10.29 -46.33 0.31
C GLY A 49 -10.28 -45.71 1.71
N ILE A 50 -9.69 -46.39 2.71
CA ILE A 50 -9.57 -45.85 4.06
C ILE A 50 -8.50 -44.74 4.09
N GLU A 51 -8.82 -43.63 4.75
CA GLU A 51 -7.93 -42.51 5.04
C GLU A 51 -7.56 -42.52 6.53
N PRO A 52 -6.32 -42.13 6.92
CA PRO A 52 -5.26 -41.57 6.09
C PRO A 52 -4.42 -42.62 5.33
N THR A 53 -4.51 -43.91 5.68
CA THR A 53 -3.74 -44.99 5.04
C THR A 53 -4.63 -46.20 4.74
N CYS A 54 -4.66 -46.66 3.49
CA CYS A 54 -5.40 -47.86 3.09
C CYS A 54 -4.72 -49.14 3.60
N ASP A 55 -5.46 -50.23 3.84
CA ASP A 55 -4.92 -51.46 4.47
C ASP A 55 -3.75 -52.04 3.67
N GLN A 56 -3.79 -51.94 2.33
CA GLN A 56 -2.70 -52.43 1.47
C GLN A 56 -1.43 -51.59 1.58
N CYS A 57 -1.55 -50.28 1.78
CA CYS A 57 -0.41 -49.42 2.03
C CYS A 57 0.10 -49.58 3.46
N GLN A 58 -0.78 -49.78 4.44
CA GLN A 58 -0.40 -50.03 5.83
C GLN A 58 0.38 -51.33 5.99
N THR A 59 -0.14 -52.44 5.44
CA THR A 59 0.48 -53.77 5.53
C THR A 59 1.86 -53.81 4.86
N ARG A 60 2.11 -52.91 3.91
CA ARG A 60 3.34 -52.88 3.11
C ARG A 60 4.24 -51.69 3.43
N SER A 61 3.90 -50.92 4.47
CA SER A 61 4.64 -49.73 4.88
C SER A 61 4.91 -48.75 3.73
N LEU A 62 3.90 -48.52 2.87
CA LEU A 62 3.96 -47.58 1.75
C LEU A 62 3.29 -46.26 2.11
N ALA A 63 3.88 -45.14 1.69
CA ALA A 63 3.27 -43.81 1.82
C ALA A 63 1.95 -43.74 1.02
N CYS A 64 0.82 -43.68 1.72
CA CYS A 64 -0.50 -43.74 1.12
C CYS A 64 -1.01 -42.35 0.73
N ILE A 65 -0.70 -41.93 -0.50
CA ILE A 65 -1.07 -40.60 -1.00
C ILE A 65 -2.30 -40.74 -1.90
N TYR A 66 -3.41 -40.10 -1.52
CA TYR A 66 -4.55 -39.85 -2.39
C TYR A 66 -4.35 -38.52 -3.09
N ARG A 67 -4.39 -38.48 -4.43
CA ARG A 67 -4.42 -37.19 -5.15
C ARG A 67 -5.79 -36.55 -4.94
N ILE A 68 -5.81 -35.35 -4.38
CA ILE A 68 -6.91 -34.41 -4.59
C ILE A 68 -6.90 -34.12 -6.10
N PRO A 69 -7.94 -34.48 -6.88
CA PRO A 69 -7.98 -34.13 -8.28
C PRO A 69 -7.99 -32.59 -8.39
N PRO A 70 -7.28 -31.98 -9.35
CA PRO A 70 -7.53 -30.59 -9.70
C PRO A 70 -9.02 -30.45 -9.98
N LYS A 71 -9.67 -29.47 -9.34
CA LYS A 71 -11.12 -29.22 -9.46
C LYS A 71 -11.49 -29.29 -10.95
N THR A 72 -12.25 -30.30 -11.34
CA THR A 72 -12.73 -30.44 -12.73
C THR A 72 -13.51 -29.19 -13.10
N VAL A 73 -13.40 -28.72 -14.35
CA VAL A 73 -14.12 -27.54 -14.87
C VAL A 73 -15.61 -27.58 -14.52
N ASP A 74 -16.22 -28.77 -14.51
CA ASP A 74 -17.62 -28.98 -14.10
C ASP A 74 -17.92 -28.65 -12.63
N SER A 75 -16.97 -28.91 -11.71
CA SER A 75 -17.12 -28.55 -10.29
C SER A 75 -16.95 -27.05 -10.06
N THR A 76 -16.07 -26.40 -10.83
CA THR A 76 -15.91 -24.94 -10.81
C THR A 76 -17.13 -24.25 -11.41
N ILE A 77 -17.70 -24.78 -12.50
CA ILE A 77 -18.98 -24.29 -13.08
C ILE A 77 -20.14 -24.49 -12.11
N LYS A 78 -20.17 -25.61 -11.37
CA LYS A 78 -21.27 -25.88 -10.42
C LYS A 78 -21.17 -24.99 -9.17
N ILE A 79 -19.96 -24.75 -8.68
CA ILE A 79 -19.69 -23.79 -7.59
C ILE A 79 -19.95 -22.37 -8.08
N GLN A 80 -19.53 -22.00 -9.29
CA GLN A 80 -19.82 -20.69 -9.90
C GLN A 80 -21.32 -20.48 -10.02
N LYS A 81 -22.08 -21.46 -10.53
CA LYS A 81 -23.55 -21.36 -10.58
C LYS A 81 -24.18 -21.22 -9.19
N GLN A 82 -23.65 -21.90 -8.18
CA GLN A 82 -24.12 -21.74 -6.80
C GLN A 82 -23.77 -20.37 -6.23
N LEU A 83 -22.57 -19.85 -6.54
CA LEU A 83 -22.12 -18.51 -6.18
C LEU A 83 -22.97 -17.45 -6.89
N ASP A 84 -23.25 -17.61 -8.18
CA ASP A 84 -24.14 -16.74 -8.95
C ASP A 84 -25.57 -16.77 -8.38
N THR A 85 -26.05 -17.95 -7.96
CA THR A 85 -27.37 -18.09 -7.32
C THR A 85 -27.40 -17.42 -5.95
N LEU A 86 -26.36 -17.59 -5.15
CA LEU A 86 -26.22 -16.96 -3.83
C LEU A 86 -26.05 -15.45 -3.94
N GLN A 87 -25.25 -14.98 -4.89
CA GLN A 87 -25.04 -13.57 -5.19
C GLN A 87 -26.33 -12.92 -5.69
N HIS A 88 -27.05 -13.58 -6.60
CA HIS A 88 -28.37 -13.12 -7.04
C HIS A 88 -29.35 -13.06 -5.86
N SER A 89 -29.30 -14.02 -4.94
CA SER A 89 -30.16 -14.02 -3.75
C SER A 89 -29.77 -12.90 -2.77
N PHE A 90 -28.47 -12.67 -2.59
CA PHE A 90 -27.95 -11.60 -1.73
C PHE A 90 -28.33 -10.22 -2.29
N ASN A 91 -28.10 -9.99 -3.59
CA ASN A 91 -28.50 -8.76 -4.27
C ASN A 91 -30.03 -8.56 -4.19
N HIS A 92 -30.80 -9.65 -4.27
CA HIS A 92 -32.25 -9.63 -4.10
C HIS A 92 -32.68 -9.17 -2.70
N TYR A 93 -32.00 -9.61 -1.63
CA TYR A 93 -32.27 -9.15 -0.27
C TYR A 93 -31.77 -7.72 -0.02
N ALA A 94 -30.61 -7.35 -0.57
CA ALA A 94 -30.06 -6.01 -0.45
C ALA A 94 -30.98 -4.95 -1.08
N ASP A 95 -31.53 -5.22 -2.28
CA ASP A 95 -32.49 -4.32 -2.94
C ASP A 95 -33.79 -4.15 -2.14
N ILE A 96 -34.25 -5.18 -1.44
CA ILE A 96 -35.44 -5.10 -0.57
C ILE A 96 -35.16 -4.21 0.64
N VAL A 97 -34.01 -4.39 1.30
CA VAL A 97 -33.59 -3.56 2.44
C VAL A 97 -33.44 -2.10 2.01
N GLU A 98 -32.86 -1.87 0.83
CA GLU A 98 -32.69 -0.52 0.29
C GLU A 98 -34.02 0.15 -0.09
N GLN A 99 -34.98 -0.60 -0.62
CA GLN A 99 -36.33 -0.09 -0.86
C GLN A 99 -37.06 0.24 0.44
N LEU A 100 -36.91 -0.57 1.49
CA LEU A 100 -37.49 -0.25 2.80
C LEU A 100 -36.89 1.02 3.43
N LYS A 101 -35.63 1.35 3.12
CA LYS A 101 -34.95 2.57 3.56
C LYS A 101 -35.36 3.82 2.81
N THR A 102 -35.68 3.68 1.51
CA THR A 102 -35.81 4.83 0.59
C THR A 102 -37.26 5.15 0.20
N LEU A 103 -38.19 4.21 0.36
CA LEU A 103 -39.59 4.44 0.05
C LEU A 103 -40.26 5.36 1.08
N PRO A 104 -41.27 6.15 0.66
CA PRO A 104 -42.16 6.85 1.58
C PRO A 104 -42.76 5.87 2.61
N GLU A 105 -42.94 6.32 3.84
CA GLU A 105 -43.31 5.48 4.99
C GLU A 105 -44.54 4.59 4.73
N THR A 106 -45.55 5.14 4.06
CA THR A 106 -46.79 4.43 3.66
C THR A 106 -46.55 3.27 2.70
N ASP A 107 -45.55 3.38 1.82
CA ASP A 107 -45.21 2.36 0.82
C ASP A 107 -44.18 1.37 1.35
N ALA A 108 -43.25 1.81 2.21
CA ALA A 108 -42.39 0.93 2.99
C ALA A 108 -43.23 0.01 3.91
N LEU A 109 -44.29 0.52 4.55
CA LEU A 109 -45.23 -0.26 5.34
C LEU A 109 -45.97 -1.32 4.51
N LYS A 110 -46.41 -0.99 3.29
CA LYS A 110 -47.05 -1.96 2.38
C LYS A 110 -46.08 -3.05 1.93
N LEU A 111 -44.83 -2.69 1.64
CA LEU A 111 -43.77 -3.65 1.28
C LEU A 111 -43.46 -4.58 2.45
N LEU A 112 -43.34 -4.03 3.68
CA LEU A 112 -43.12 -4.80 4.90
C LEU A 112 -44.29 -5.74 5.22
N GLN A 113 -45.53 -5.30 5.01
CA GLN A 113 -46.73 -6.15 5.18
C GLN A 113 -46.77 -7.30 4.17
N ARG A 114 -46.31 -7.07 2.93
CA ARG A 114 -46.17 -8.13 1.91
C ARG A 114 -45.08 -9.13 2.25
N LEU A 115 -43.93 -8.67 2.75
CA LEU A 115 -42.83 -9.55 3.20
C LEU A 115 -43.23 -10.43 4.39
N ARG A 116 -44.22 -10.00 5.18
CA ARG A 116 -44.78 -10.75 6.32
C ARG A 116 -45.88 -11.74 5.93
N SER A 117 -46.35 -11.73 4.68
CA SER A 117 -47.34 -12.69 4.18
C SER A 117 -46.67 -13.99 3.71
N PRO A 118 -47.13 -15.17 4.15
CA PRO A 118 -46.54 -16.46 3.78
C PRO A 118 -46.78 -16.86 2.32
N ALA A 119 -47.66 -16.14 1.61
CA ALA A 119 -47.85 -16.25 0.18
C ALA A 119 -47.19 -15.04 -0.50
N ASP A 120 -46.16 -15.31 -1.30
CA ASP A 120 -45.69 -14.49 -2.41
C ASP A 120 -44.40 -13.65 -2.25
N VAL A 121 -43.30 -14.29 -1.84
CA VAL A 121 -41.93 -13.71 -1.96
C VAL A 121 -41.49 -13.60 -3.43
N ASN A 122 -42.04 -14.42 -4.34
CA ASN A 122 -41.61 -14.48 -5.75
C ASN A 122 -42.53 -13.71 -6.74
N GLY A 123 -43.84 -13.60 -6.48
CA GLY A 123 -44.81 -12.93 -7.37
C GLY A 123 -44.99 -11.43 -7.14
N ALA A 124 -44.54 -10.90 -5.99
CA ALA A 124 -44.56 -9.46 -5.72
C ALA A 124 -43.75 -8.63 -6.75
N PHE A 125 -42.82 -9.25 -7.48
CA PHE A 125 -41.97 -8.61 -8.48
C PHE A 125 -42.51 -8.62 -9.91
N ALA A 126 -43.33 -9.61 -10.30
CA ALA A 126 -43.81 -9.71 -11.68
C ALA A 126 -44.70 -8.53 -12.09
N SER A 127 -45.38 -7.90 -11.13
CA SER A 127 -46.21 -6.71 -11.34
C SER A 127 -45.45 -5.39 -11.24
N LEU A 128 -44.17 -5.39 -10.83
CA LEU A 128 -43.37 -4.17 -10.63
C LEU A 128 -42.27 -3.98 -11.69
N GLN A 129 -41.86 -5.02 -12.41
CA GLN A 129 -40.95 -4.89 -13.57
C GLN A 129 -41.51 -4.02 -14.71
N GLY A 130 -42.81 -3.76 -14.73
CA GLY A 130 -43.46 -2.83 -15.67
C GLY A 130 -43.74 -1.43 -15.11
N SER A 131 -43.39 -1.14 -13.85
CA SER A 131 -43.75 0.12 -13.21
C SER A 131 -42.76 1.24 -13.54
N VAL A 132 -43.31 2.45 -13.66
CA VAL A 132 -42.67 3.73 -13.97
C VAL A 132 -41.42 3.99 -13.11
N HIS A 133 -41.27 3.35 -11.94
CA HIS A 133 -40.15 3.56 -11.02
C HIS A 133 -38.78 3.03 -11.47
N THR A 134 -38.68 1.98 -12.30
CA THR A 134 -37.38 1.55 -12.85
C THR A 134 -36.90 2.52 -13.95
N ARG A 135 -37.85 3.10 -14.71
CA ARG A 135 -37.57 4.24 -15.60
C ARG A 135 -37.24 5.50 -14.81
N ILE A 136 -37.84 5.71 -13.63
CA ILE A 136 -37.50 6.80 -12.72
C ILE A 136 -36.10 6.63 -12.10
N ARG A 137 -35.62 5.41 -11.82
CA ARG A 137 -34.24 5.18 -11.30
C ARG A 137 -33.17 5.45 -12.36
N LEU A 138 -33.40 5.01 -13.61
CA LEU A 138 -32.58 5.38 -14.78
C LEU A 138 -32.67 6.88 -15.10
N SER A 139 -33.83 7.51 -14.92
CA SER A 139 -33.95 8.96 -15.06
C SER A 139 -33.29 9.68 -13.90
N ASN A 140 -33.34 9.20 -12.66
CA ASN A 140 -32.73 9.83 -11.50
C ASN A 140 -31.21 9.75 -11.53
N HIS A 141 -30.61 8.67 -12.06
CA HIS A 141 -29.17 8.65 -12.36
C HIS A 141 -28.80 9.60 -13.50
N ARG A 142 -29.63 9.70 -14.55
CA ARG A 142 -29.45 10.71 -15.62
C ARG A 142 -29.70 12.15 -15.14
N THR A 143 -30.60 12.35 -14.18
CA THR A 143 -30.93 13.64 -13.57
C THR A 143 -29.88 14.02 -12.53
N ALA A 144 -29.33 13.07 -11.76
CA ALA A 144 -28.18 13.28 -10.89
C ALA A 144 -26.91 13.59 -11.71
N GLN A 145 -26.69 12.92 -12.84
CA GLN A 145 -25.66 13.30 -13.84
C GLN A 145 -25.88 14.71 -14.43
N ALA A 146 -27.11 15.24 -14.40
CA ALA A 146 -27.42 16.60 -14.87
C ALA A 146 -27.27 17.68 -13.77
N ILE A 147 -27.12 17.28 -12.50
CA ILE A 147 -27.05 18.19 -11.33
C ILE A 147 -25.67 18.18 -10.66
N LEU A 148 -24.96 17.06 -10.69
CA LEU A 148 -23.60 16.91 -10.16
C LEU A 148 -22.54 17.35 -11.19
N PRO A 149 -21.32 17.72 -10.76
CA PRO A 149 -20.21 17.97 -11.69
C PRO A 149 -20.03 16.79 -12.66
N THR A 150 -19.76 17.10 -13.92
CA THR A 150 -19.59 16.08 -14.97
C THR A 150 -18.42 15.17 -14.62
N THR A 151 -18.69 13.90 -14.31
CA THR A 151 -17.65 12.86 -14.27
C THR A 151 -17.21 12.52 -15.70
N ASN A 152 -15.98 12.07 -15.88
CA ASN A 152 -15.43 11.76 -17.20
C ASN A 152 -15.93 10.41 -17.74
N SER A 153 -16.48 9.55 -16.87
CA SER A 153 -17.02 8.23 -17.23
C SER A 153 -18.22 7.84 -16.37
N ARG A 154 -18.95 6.79 -16.77
CA ARG A 154 -20.08 6.26 -15.98
C ARG A 154 -19.60 5.47 -14.77
N VAL A 155 -18.51 4.72 -14.92
CA VAL A 155 -17.89 4.03 -13.78
C VAL A 155 -17.36 5.00 -12.73
N GLU A 156 -16.81 6.16 -13.12
CA GLU A 156 -16.41 7.21 -12.17
C GLU A 156 -17.61 7.76 -11.39
N PHE A 157 -18.76 7.93 -12.06
CA PHE A 157 -19.99 8.30 -11.37
C PHE A 157 -20.46 7.22 -10.39
N GLU A 158 -20.41 5.95 -10.78
CA GLU A 158 -20.74 4.81 -9.90
C GLU A 158 -19.82 4.78 -8.67
N LEU A 159 -18.51 4.94 -8.87
CA LEU A 159 -17.53 5.02 -7.78
C LEU A 159 -17.83 6.18 -6.82
N THR A 160 -18.11 7.38 -7.33
CA THR A 160 -18.46 8.52 -6.49
C THR A 160 -19.79 8.32 -5.75
N ALA A 161 -20.76 7.64 -6.36
CA ALA A 161 -22.05 7.38 -5.74
C ALA A 161 -21.99 6.32 -4.64
N LEU A 162 -21.14 5.30 -4.80
CA LEU A 162 -21.06 4.16 -3.88
C LEU A 162 -19.94 4.28 -2.84
N HIS A 163 -18.83 4.91 -3.19
CA HIS A 163 -17.59 4.93 -2.39
C HIS A 163 -17.14 6.37 -2.09
N GLY A 164 -18.06 7.20 -1.60
CA GLY A 164 -17.87 8.65 -1.48
C GLY A 164 -16.72 9.10 -0.56
N ILE A 165 -16.24 8.25 0.36
CA ILE A 165 -15.09 8.55 1.23
C ILE A 165 -13.79 8.63 0.42
N VAL A 166 -13.56 7.64 -0.46
CA VAL A 166 -12.33 7.51 -1.25
C VAL A 166 -12.50 7.99 -2.71
N TYR A 167 -13.73 8.16 -3.20
CA TYR A 167 -14.03 8.80 -4.49
C TYR A 167 -14.96 10.00 -4.31
N PRO A 168 -14.55 11.04 -3.56
CA PRO A 168 -15.36 12.23 -3.39
C PRO A 168 -15.61 12.92 -4.74
N THR A 169 -16.70 13.66 -4.82
CA THR A 169 -17.07 14.40 -6.03
C THR A 169 -16.00 15.46 -6.36
N LEU A 170 -15.45 15.40 -7.57
CA LEU A 170 -14.47 16.38 -8.06
C LEU A 170 -15.16 17.66 -8.57
N VAL A 171 -15.29 18.67 -7.70
CA VAL A 171 -15.81 19.99 -8.09
C VAL A 171 -14.74 20.76 -8.89
N PRO A 172 -15.09 21.46 -9.98
CA PRO A 172 -14.14 22.30 -10.72
C PRO A 172 -13.37 23.26 -9.79
N ILE A 173 -12.04 23.34 -9.94
CA ILE A 173 -11.23 24.37 -9.27
C ILE A 173 -11.03 25.53 -10.24
N ASP A 174 -11.31 26.73 -9.76
CA ASP A 174 -10.78 27.94 -10.37
C ASP A 174 -9.38 28.20 -9.83
N ILE A 175 -8.37 27.93 -10.66
CA ILE A 175 -6.95 28.10 -10.30
C ILE A 175 -6.64 29.57 -9.95
N THR A 176 -7.38 30.53 -10.52
CA THR A 176 -7.18 31.96 -10.24
C THR A 176 -7.68 32.39 -8.85
N SER A 177 -8.54 31.58 -8.24
CA SER A 177 -9.08 31.82 -6.89
C SER A 177 -8.22 31.23 -5.76
N LEU A 178 -7.17 30.47 -6.10
CA LEU A 178 -6.29 29.83 -5.12
C LEU A 178 -5.38 30.88 -4.46
N GLY A 179 -5.26 30.83 -3.13
CA GLY A 179 -4.44 31.78 -2.36
C GLY A 179 -2.94 31.72 -2.66
N ILE A 180 -2.48 30.63 -3.28
CA ILE A 180 -1.09 30.43 -3.72
C ILE A 180 -1.12 29.80 -5.13
N SER A 181 -0.26 30.29 -6.03
CA SER A 181 -0.14 29.71 -7.36
C SER A 181 0.52 28.32 -7.26
N PRO A 182 -0.11 27.23 -7.74
CA PRO A 182 0.42 25.88 -7.60
C PRO A 182 1.81 25.69 -8.23
N LEU A 183 2.12 26.48 -9.26
CA LEU A 183 3.38 26.44 -10.00
C LEU A 183 4.42 27.48 -9.52
N GLU A 184 4.10 28.22 -8.45
CA GLU A 184 5.03 29.16 -7.85
C GLU A 184 6.26 28.44 -7.29
N LYS A 185 7.42 29.10 -7.43
CA LYS A 185 8.67 28.61 -6.88
C LYS A 185 8.58 28.61 -5.36
N PRO A 186 8.98 27.53 -4.68
CA PRO A 186 9.09 27.53 -3.23
C PRO A 186 9.97 28.68 -2.74
N ALA A 187 9.56 29.34 -1.65
CA ALA A 187 10.37 30.35 -1.00
C ALA A 187 11.66 29.72 -0.46
N LEU A 188 12.77 30.44 -0.55
CA LEU A 188 13.99 30.04 0.14
C LEU A 188 13.80 30.32 1.64
N PRO A 189 14.16 29.39 2.54
CA PRO A 189 14.18 29.66 3.97
C PRO A 189 15.03 30.91 4.23
N ALA A 190 14.51 31.85 5.02
CA ALA A 190 15.21 33.08 5.36
C ALA A 190 16.33 32.79 6.37
N ALA A 191 17.49 32.32 5.92
CA ALA A 191 18.69 32.27 6.75
C ALA A 191 19.98 32.48 5.93
N GLN A 192 20.78 33.40 6.44
CA GLN A 192 22.08 33.88 5.97
C GLN A 192 22.98 32.76 5.45
N THR A 193 23.14 32.69 4.12
CA THR A 193 24.02 31.73 3.43
C THR A 193 25.51 32.07 3.60
N GLU A 194 25.86 32.94 4.53
CA GLU A 194 27.23 33.35 4.79
C GLU A 194 27.66 32.80 6.15
N THR A 195 28.59 31.83 6.11
CA THR A 195 29.27 31.14 7.24
C THR A 195 28.53 30.04 8.01
N LEU A 196 28.17 28.94 7.33
CA LEU A 196 27.56 27.75 7.97
C LEU A 196 28.53 26.65 8.46
N VAL A 197 29.85 26.82 8.37
CA VAL A 197 30.83 25.78 8.80
C VAL A 197 31.94 26.29 9.74
N GLN A 198 32.01 27.58 10.09
CA GLN A 198 33.16 28.11 10.85
C GLN A 198 32.97 28.38 12.34
N GLN A 199 31.79 28.12 12.95
CA GLN A 199 31.63 28.38 14.40
C GLN A 199 30.68 27.38 15.11
N ILE A 200 30.88 26.07 14.94
CA ILE A 200 30.34 25.10 15.91
C ILE A 200 31.44 24.86 16.95
N SER A 201 31.44 25.66 18.02
CA SER A 201 32.28 25.39 19.19
C SER A 201 31.72 24.17 19.92
N PRO A 202 32.54 23.16 20.26
CA PRO A 202 32.09 21.97 20.99
C PRO A 202 31.63 22.25 22.44
N ALA A 203 31.75 23.49 22.92
CA ALA A 203 31.49 23.88 24.30
C ALA A 203 30.06 24.39 24.57
N SER A 204 29.28 24.73 23.54
CA SER A 204 27.93 25.30 23.71
C SER A 204 26.88 24.53 22.91
N PRO A 205 25.70 24.24 23.49
CA PRO A 205 24.61 23.60 22.75
C PRO A 205 24.16 24.45 21.55
N ILE A 206 23.94 23.79 20.42
CA ILE A 206 23.34 24.39 19.23
C ILE A 206 21.87 24.68 19.56
N VAL A 207 21.49 25.95 19.47
CA VAL A 207 20.10 26.40 19.56
C VAL A 207 19.67 26.76 18.15
N LEU A 208 18.67 26.05 17.64
CA LEU A 208 18.09 26.35 16.33
C LEU A 208 17.02 27.43 16.46
N SER A 209 16.77 28.12 15.36
CA SER A 209 15.70 29.11 15.26
C SER A 209 14.37 28.38 15.39
N SER A 210 13.84 28.36 16.61
CA SER A 210 12.48 27.91 16.87
C SER A 210 11.52 28.98 16.39
N ASP A 211 10.49 28.57 15.65
CA ASP A 211 9.25 29.32 15.66
C ASP A 211 8.67 29.18 17.07
N ARG A 212 9.09 30.07 17.99
CA ARG A 212 8.83 30.03 19.44
C ARG A 212 7.33 30.05 19.83
N PHE A 213 6.46 29.92 18.84
CA PHE A 213 5.02 30.04 18.93
C PHE A 213 4.27 28.73 18.64
N ARG A 214 4.94 27.66 18.18
CA ARG A 214 4.25 26.37 17.99
C ARG A 214 4.27 25.55 19.30
N PRO A 215 3.11 25.20 19.87
CA PRO A 215 3.05 24.35 21.06
C PRO A 215 3.61 22.95 20.72
N LEU A 216 4.27 22.33 21.70
CA LEU A 216 4.68 20.93 21.60
C LEU A 216 3.42 20.04 21.58
N CYS A 217 3.46 18.95 20.82
CA CYS A 217 2.36 17.99 20.77
C CYS A 217 2.10 17.26 22.10
N ASP A 218 3.10 17.23 22.98
CA ASP A 218 3.05 16.66 24.32
C ASP A 218 3.80 17.56 25.30
N SER A 219 3.13 18.03 26.35
CA SER A 219 3.71 18.96 27.33
C SER A 219 4.85 18.34 28.15
N ARG A 220 4.93 17.01 28.27
CA ARG A 220 6.04 16.34 28.98
C ARG A 220 7.38 16.62 28.30
N LEU A 221 7.37 16.91 27.00
CA LEU A 221 8.56 17.32 26.25
C LEU A 221 9.14 18.67 26.71
N GLU A 222 8.52 19.40 27.63
CA GLU A 222 9.14 20.57 28.26
C GLU A 222 10.19 20.18 29.32
N GLU A 223 10.13 18.95 29.84
CA GLU A 223 10.94 18.47 30.96
C GLU A 223 12.15 17.61 30.54
N ILE A 224 12.43 17.51 29.24
CA ILE A 224 13.48 16.63 28.71
C ILE A 224 14.87 17.08 29.15
N ASP A 225 15.71 16.11 29.49
CA ASP A 225 17.16 16.28 29.63
C ASP A 225 17.85 15.52 28.49
N ILE A 226 18.04 16.20 27.35
CA ILE A 226 18.55 15.55 26.13
C ILE A 226 19.99 15.08 26.27
N SER A 227 20.74 15.71 27.19
CA SER A 227 22.15 15.41 27.45
C SER A 227 22.36 13.99 28.02
N TYR A 228 21.31 13.42 28.61
CA TYR A 228 21.30 12.02 29.04
C TYR A 228 21.33 11.05 27.85
N TRP A 229 20.64 11.39 26.76
CA TRP A 229 20.37 10.48 25.65
C TRP A 229 21.35 10.58 24.49
N THR A 230 21.91 11.77 24.22
CA THR A 230 22.81 11.99 23.08
C THR A 230 23.99 12.88 23.46
N LYS A 231 25.15 12.63 22.83
CA LYS A 231 26.33 13.50 22.96
C LYS A 231 26.34 14.64 21.94
N VAL A 232 25.36 14.69 21.03
CA VAL A 232 25.24 15.79 20.08
C VAL A 232 24.92 17.07 20.88
N PRO A 233 25.67 18.17 20.69
CA PRO A 233 25.47 19.39 21.46
C PRO A 233 24.22 20.12 20.97
N ILE A 234 23.03 19.68 21.39
CA ILE A 234 21.74 20.35 21.10
C ILE A 234 21.08 20.79 22.41
N SER A 235 20.31 21.87 22.37
CA SER A 235 19.54 22.31 23.54
C SER A 235 18.30 21.44 23.76
N ASN A 236 17.80 21.38 25.00
CA ASN A 236 16.57 20.65 25.33
C ASN A 236 15.37 21.17 24.53
N GLU A 237 15.27 22.49 24.37
CA GLU A 237 14.16 23.14 23.64
C GLU A 237 14.19 22.78 22.16
N THR A 238 15.39 22.73 21.56
CA THR A 238 15.57 22.33 20.16
C THR A 238 15.22 20.86 19.97
N ALA A 239 15.70 20.00 20.87
CA ALA A 239 15.42 18.57 20.86
C ALA A 239 13.91 18.28 21.00
N ALA A 240 13.26 18.94 21.96
CA ALA A 240 11.83 18.84 22.19
C ALA A 240 11.03 19.24 20.95
N ALA A 241 11.38 20.35 20.31
CA ALA A 241 10.72 20.81 19.08
C ALA A 241 10.90 19.82 17.91
N MET A 242 12.09 19.22 17.76
CA MET A 242 12.37 18.23 16.72
C MET A 242 11.65 16.90 16.98
N ILE A 243 11.61 16.44 18.23
CA ILE A 243 10.89 15.23 18.62
C ILE A 243 9.39 15.44 18.44
N SER A 244 8.85 16.60 18.84
CA SER A 244 7.45 16.97 18.58
C SER A 244 7.14 16.93 17.09
N LEU A 245 8.00 17.55 16.26
CA LEU A 245 7.82 17.53 14.82
C LEU A 245 7.75 16.09 14.28
N PHE A 246 8.67 15.21 14.68
CA PHE A 246 8.65 13.80 14.28
C PHE A 246 7.35 13.08 14.69
N LEU A 247 6.85 13.33 15.90
CA LEU A 247 5.61 12.75 16.40
C LEU A 247 4.39 13.25 15.62
N GLU A 248 4.38 14.52 15.22
CA GLU A 248 3.29 15.15 14.45
C GLU A 248 3.37 14.88 12.94
N THR A 249 4.51 14.41 12.42
CA THR A 249 4.70 14.12 10.99
C THR A 249 4.88 12.64 10.73
N ASP A 250 6.08 12.11 10.91
CA ASP A 250 6.46 10.76 10.50
C ASP A 250 5.64 9.72 11.25
N GLN A 251 5.52 9.89 12.57
CA GLN A 251 4.83 8.95 13.43
C GLN A 251 3.34 8.78 13.07
N THR A 252 2.69 9.78 12.49
CA THR A 252 1.29 9.70 12.03
C THR A 252 1.07 8.76 10.84
N ILE A 253 2.15 8.46 10.09
CA ILE A 253 2.12 7.60 8.89
C ILE A 253 2.81 6.26 9.13
N VAL A 254 4.00 6.26 9.75
CA VAL A 254 4.83 5.05 9.90
C VAL A 254 4.73 4.40 11.28
N GLY A 255 4.35 5.14 12.33
CA GLY A 255 4.02 4.59 13.65
C GLY A 255 5.09 3.72 14.32
N PHE A 256 6.38 4.07 14.18
CA PHE A 256 7.52 3.24 14.59
C PHE A 256 7.61 2.92 16.09
N ILE A 257 6.90 3.66 16.94
CA ILE A 257 6.94 3.56 18.39
C ILE A 257 5.54 3.76 18.99
N ASP A 258 5.32 3.32 20.23
CA ASP A 258 4.24 3.88 21.05
C ASP A 258 4.70 5.25 21.56
N ALA A 259 4.02 6.32 21.14
CA ALA A 259 4.46 7.69 21.41
C ALA A 259 4.39 8.04 22.90
N ASP A 260 3.37 7.57 23.61
CA ASP A 260 3.19 7.85 25.03
C ASP A 260 4.28 7.17 25.86
N LEU A 261 4.52 5.87 25.63
CA LEU A 261 5.57 5.11 26.30
C LEU A 261 6.97 5.65 25.99
N PHE A 262 7.21 6.07 24.75
CA PHE A 262 8.47 6.68 24.36
C PHE A 262 8.70 8.02 25.09
N VAL A 263 7.71 8.92 25.09
CA VAL A 263 7.84 10.24 25.73
C VAL A 263 8.03 10.09 27.24
N GLU A 264 7.27 9.21 27.90
CA GLU A 264 7.47 8.89 29.32
C GLU A 264 8.91 8.40 29.58
N SER A 265 9.36 7.39 28.82
CA SER A 265 10.71 6.83 28.99
C SER A 265 11.81 7.86 28.72
N LEU A 266 11.62 8.73 27.72
CA LEU A 266 12.54 9.81 27.34
C LEU A 266 12.70 10.81 28.49
N VAL A 267 11.59 11.31 29.04
CA VAL A 267 11.59 12.34 30.09
C VAL A 267 12.07 11.77 31.43
N GLU A 268 11.62 10.58 31.78
CA GLU A 268 11.99 9.92 33.04
C GLU A 268 13.39 9.29 33.02
N ARG A 269 14.08 9.29 31.87
CA ARG A 269 15.41 8.68 31.66
C ARG A 269 15.41 7.17 31.93
N LYS A 270 14.35 6.49 31.50
CA LYS A 270 14.19 5.03 31.60
C LYS A 270 14.51 4.37 30.26
N PRO A 271 15.41 3.37 30.20
CA PRO A 271 15.78 2.72 28.94
C PRO A 271 14.76 1.67 28.44
N GLN A 272 13.54 1.63 29.01
CA GLN A 272 12.57 0.57 28.72
C GLN A 272 11.95 0.72 27.33
N PHE A 273 11.53 1.93 26.97
CA PHE A 273 10.91 2.24 25.68
C PHE A 273 11.65 3.36 24.93
N CYS A 274 12.85 3.71 25.39
CA CYS A 274 13.70 4.72 24.80
C CYS A 274 15.17 4.27 24.85
N SER A 275 15.97 4.68 23.88
CA SER A 275 17.42 4.39 23.83
C SER A 275 18.16 5.54 23.15
N THR A 276 19.45 5.67 23.44
CA THR A 276 20.33 6.62 22.73
C THR A 276 20.25 6.41 21.21
N PHE A 277 20.23 5.17 20.74
CA PHE A 277 20.13 4.90 19.30
C PHE A 277 18.81 5.40 18.70
N LEU A 278 17.69 5.11 19.37
CA LEU A 278 16.38 5.58 18.93
C LEU A 278 16.31 7.12 18.91
N VAL A 279 16.80 7.78 19.96
CA VAL A 279 16.81 9.26 20.04
C VAL A 279 17.68 9.86 18.94
N SER A 280 18.90 9.36 18.72
CA SER A 280 19.76 9.85 17.63
C SER A 280 19.14 9.63 16.25
N ALA A 281 18.43 8.52 16.03
CA ALA A 281 17.73 8.25 14.77
C ALA A 281 16.53 9.19 14.55
N ILE A 282 15.71 9.43 15.58
CA ILE A 282 14.58 10.38 15.55
C ILE A 282 15.07 11.80 15.28
N LEU A 283 16.11 12.25 15.98
CA LEU A 283 16.68 13.58 15.75
C LEU A 283 17.25 13.71 14.33
N TYR A 284 17.89 12.66 13.80
CA TYR A 284 18.41 12.68 12.45
C TYR A 284 17.29 12.84 11.39
N ILE A 285 16.20 12.07 11.46
CA ILE A 285 15.11 12.21 10.50
C ILE A 285 14.39 13.57 10.66
N ALA A 286 14.15 14.01 11.90
CA ALA A 286 13.50 15.30 12.18
C ALA A 286 14.31 16.49 11.64
N CYS A 287 15.65 16.41 11.65
CA CYS A 287 16.50 17.46 11.09
C CYS A 287 16.21 17.75 9.62
N HIS A 288 15.83 16.75 8.82
CA HIS A 288 15.52 16.96 7.40
C HIS A 288 14.30 17.87 7.22
N ALA A 289 13.19 17.58 7.92
CA ALA A 289 11.99 18.42 7.90
C ALA A 289 12.26 19.80 8.53
N TYR A 290 13.07 19.86 9.58
CA TYR A 290 13.38 21.10 10.30
C TYR A 290 14.18 22.13 9.48
N THR A 291 14.82 21.71 8.39
CA THR A 291 15.50 22.63 7.44
C THR A 291 14.57 23.72 6.89
N ALA A 292 13.26 23.44 6.86
CA ALA A 292 12.20 24.39 6.53
C ALA A 292 12.23 25.65 7.42
N SER A 293 12.54 25.45 8.69
CA SER A 293 12.56 26.50 9.72
C SER A 293 13.97 27.06 9.92
N ASP A 294 14.98 26.17 9.98
CA ASP A 294 16.38 26.59 10.16
C ASP A 294 17.34 25.64 9.44
N LEU A 295 18.06 26.16 8.43
CA LEU A 295 19.08 25.42 7.67
C LEU A 295 20.26 24.94 8.54
N LYS A 296 20.48 25.51 9.73
CA LYS A 296 21.49 25.02 10.68
C LYS A 296 21.20 23.61 11.19
N SER A 297 19.94 23.14 11.09
CA SER A 297 19.56 21.75 11.41
C SER A 297 20.36 20.72 10.61
N VAL A 298 20.85 21.07 9.40
CA VAL A 298 21.71 20.18 8.58
C VAL A 298 22.97 19.75 9.35
N ALA A 299 23.61 20.67 10.09
CA ALA A 299 24.81 20.35 10.85
C ALA A 299 24.52 19.42 12.04
N VAL A 300 23.37 19.62 12.69
CA VAL A 300 22.88 18.74 13.76
C VAL A 300 22.58 17.35 13.20
N GLY A 301 21.87 17.27 12.07
CA GLY A 301 21.56 16.03 11.38
C GLY A 301 22.82 15.22 11.04
N GLY A 302 23.88 15.87 10.55
CA GLY A 302 25.16 15.21 10.29
C GLY A 302 25.85 14.64 11.54
N LEU A 303 25.66 15.26 12.71
CA LEU A 303 26.16 14.74 13.99
C LEU A 303 25.30 13.57 14.49
N CYS A 304 23.98 13.69 14.42
CA CYS A 304 23.03 12.63 14.78
C CYS A 304 23.23 11.38 13.90
N PHE A 305 23.45 11.56 12.59
CA PHE A 305 23.78 10.47 11.65
C PHE A 305 25.00 9.68 12.12
N ARG A 306 26.13 10.36 12.41
CA ARG A 306 27.37 9.69 12.85
C ARG A 306 27.18 8.94 14.16
N GLU A 307 26.43 9.51 15.09
CA GLU A 307 26.13 8.86 16.36
C GLU A 307 25.23 7.63 16.16
N ALA A 308 24.14 7.76 15.39
CA ALA A 308 23.21 6.68 15.07
C ALA A 308 23.91 5.54 14.31
N GLU A 309 24.77 5.84 13.33
CA GLU A 309 25.56 4.83 12.63
C GLU A 309 26.48 4.07 13.60
N ARG A 310 27.22 4.79 14.47
CA ARG A 310 28.09 4.16 15.47
C ARG A 310 27.29 3.23 16.40
N LEU A 311 26.10 3.65 16.82
CA LEU A 311 25.22 2.85 17.70
C LEU A 311 24.67 1.63 16.97
N PHE A 312 24.24 1.77 15.71
CA PHE A 312 23.84 0.63 14.87
C PHE A 312 24.95 -0.41 14.76
N ARG A 313 26.20 0.03 14.52
CA ARG A 313 27.36 -0.89 14.47
C ARG A 313 27.64 -1.60 15.79
N ALA A 314 27.30 -0.99 16.92
CA ALA A 314 27.56 -1.55 18.25
C ALA A 314 26.42 -2.47 18.75
N GLU A 315 25.17 -2.10 18.48
CA GLU A 315 23.99 -2.68 19.14
C GLU A 315 23.04 -3.38 18.16
N GLY A 316 23.14 -3.12 16.85
CA GLY A 316 22.17 -3.55 15.83
C GLY A 316 22.05 -5.07 15.62
N SER A 317 22.94 -5.86 16.22
CA SER A 317 22.87 -7.33 16.23
C SER A 317 22.12 -7.90 17.44
N SER A 318 21.83 -7.08 18.46
CA SER A 318 21.12 -7.51 19.67
C SER A 318 19.60 -7.45 19.45
N ASP A 319 18.92 -8.57 19.67
CA ASP A 319 17.47 -8.67 19.50
C ASP A 319 16.75 -7.89 20.62
N ASN A 320 16.21 -6.73 20.27
CA ASN A 320 15.47 -5.85 21.18
C ASN A 320 14.47 -4.99 20.39
N ILE A 321 13.27 -4.78 20.95
CA ILE A 321 12.19 -4.04 20.28
C ILE A 321 12.53 -2.56 20.05
N VAL A 322 13.17 -1.90 21.02
CA VAL A 322 13.60 -0.50 20.90
C VAL A 322 14.74 -0.36 19.89
N THR A 323 15.66 -1.33 19.85
CA THR A 323 16.70 -1.39 18.82
C THR A 323 16.10 -1.57 17.42
N LEU A 324 15.08 -2.43 17.26
CA LEU A 324 14.38 -2.58 15.98
C LEU A 324 13.67 -1.28 15.56
N ALA A 325 12.99 -0.60 16.50
CA ALA A 325 12.40 0.72 16.24
C ALA A 325 13.45 1.72 15.74
N ALA A 326 14.62 1.76 16.39
CA ALA A 326 15.73 2.63 16.01
C ALA A 326 16.29 2.28 14.62
N ILE A 327 16.45 0.99 14.29
CA ILE A 327 16.89 0.53 12.96
C ILE A 327 15.90 0.99 11.89
N ASN A 328 14.60 0.82 12.11
CA ASN A 328 13.57 1.20 11.14
C ASN A 328 13.55 2.72 10.91
N THR A 329 13.54 3.50 11.99
CA THR A 329 13.61 4.98 11.92
C THR A 329 14.88 5.43 11.19
N PHE A 330 16.02 4.82 11.51
CA PHE A 330 17.30 5.19 10.89
C PHE A 330 17.37 4.78 9.41
N SER A 331 16.84 3.61 9.06
CA SER A 331 16.73 3.15 7.67
C SER A 331 15.93 4.16 6.84
N LEU A 332 14.78 4.59 7.35
CA LEU A 332 13.93 5.56 6.66
C LEU A 332 14.64 6.91 6.50
N ALA A 333 15.32 7.39 7.55
CA ALA A 333 16.10 8.62 7.50
C ALA A 333 17.21 8.55 6.44
N CYS A 334 17.98 7.46 6.40
CA CYS A 334 19.01 7.24 5.38
C CYS A 334 18.43 7.17 3.97
N SER A 335 17.22 6.65 3.81
CA SER A 335 16.52 6.60 2.53
C SER A 335 16.23 7.99 2.01
N PHE A 336 15.68 8.88 2.86
CA PHE A 336 15.39 10.26 2.48
C PHE A 336 16.64 11.12 2.31
N HIS A 337 17.75 10.78 2.96
CA HIS A 337 19.04 11.42 2.72
C HIS A 337 19.70 10.95 1.41
N GLY A 338 19.35 9.77 0.91
CA GLY A 338 19.96 9.18 -0.28
C GLY A 338 21.25 8.40 0.02
N ASN A 339 21.36 7.86 1.23
CA ASN A 339 22.38 6.87 1.57
C ASN A 339 21.80 5.45 1.34
N ASP A 340 21.49 5.13 0.07
CA ASP A 340 20.76 3.91 -0.33
C ASP A 340 21.41 2.63 0.19
N ARG A 341 22.76 2.57 0.17
CA ARG A 341 23.51 1.40 0.64
C ARG A 341 23.28 1.14 2.13
N LEU A 342 23.39 2.17 2.97
CA LEU A 342 23.17 2.02 4.41
C LEU A 342 21.68 1.81 4.73
N ALA A 343 20.78 2.49 4.00
CA ALA A 343 19.34 2.29 4.15
C ALA A 343 18.94 0.82 3.93
N LYS A 344 19.45 0.19 2.86
CA LYS A 344 19.24 -1.23 2.56
C LYS A 344 19.87 -2.16 3.59
N GLU A 345 21.06 -1.84 4.08
CA GLU A 345 21.71 -2.61 5.14
C GLU A 345 20.87 -2.61 6.43
N LEU A 346 20.40 -1.43 6.83
CA LEU A 346 19.50 -1.27 7.99
C LEU A 346 18.17 -2.00 7.78
N LEU A 347 17.56 -1.88 6.60
CA LEU A 347 16.31 -2.56 6.27
C LEU A 347 16.46 -4.08 6.37
N ALA A 348 17.55 -4.64 5.83
CA ALA A 348 17.85 -6.06 5.93
C ALA A 348 18.06 -6.48 7.40
N ALA A 349 18.80 -5.69 8.18
CA ALA A 349 18.97 -5.94 9.61
C ALA A 349 17.64 -5.93 10.37
N GLY A 350 16.78 -4.94 10.13
CA GLY A 350 15.45 -4.83 10.72
C GLY A 350 14.54 -6.00 10.34
N ARG A 351 14.54 -6.39 9.06
CA ARG A 351 13.83 -7.58 8.54
C ARG A 351 14.26 -8.85 9.27
N HIS A 352 15.57 -9.06 9.40
CA HIS A 352 16.10 -10.25 10.06
C HIS A 352 15.81 -10.26 11.57
N MET A 353 15.92 -9.11 12.24
CA MET A 353 15.61 -8.98 13.66
C MET A 353 14.12 -9.23 13.93
N GLY A 354 13.21 -8.61 13.16
CA GLY A 354 11.77 -8.83 13.32
C GLY A 354 11.36 -10.29 13.06
N ARG A 355 12.01 -10.99 12.14
CA ARG A 355 11.84 -12.45 11.94
C ARG A 355 12.30 -13.27 13.14
N ARG A 356 13.46 -12.96 13.73
CA ARG A 356 13.96 -13.65 14.94
C ARG A 356 13.06 -13.43 16.15
N LEU A 357 12.51 -12.22 16.26
CA LEU A 357 11.53 -11.85 17.28
C LEU A 357 10.11 -12.41 17.01
N GLY A 358 9.89 -13.07 15.88
CA GLY A 358 8.60 -13.67 15.53
C GLY A 358 7.48 -12.67 15.25
N LEU A 359 7.82 -11.43 14.87
CA LEU A 359 6.85 -10.34 14.75
C LEU A 359 5.93 -10.44 13.51
N TYR A 360 6.37 -11.13 12.47
CA TYR A 360 5.64 -11.31 11.21
C TYR A 360 6.21 -12.50 10.44
N GLY A 361 5.48 -12.97 9.43
CA GLY A 361 5.88 -14.16 8.66
C GLY A 361 5.71 -15.47 9.43
N VAL A 362 4.99 -15.46 10.55
CA VAL A 362 4.77 -16.61 11.44
C VAL A 362 3.26 -16.88 11.58
N PRO A 363 2.79 -18.14 11.49
CA PRO A 363 1.37 -18.47 11.68
C PRO A 363 0.82 -18.00 13.04
N LEU A 364 -0.43 -17.53 13.05
CA LEU A 364 -1.10 -16.97 14.23
C LEU A 364 -1.20 -17.96 15.40
N ASP A 365 -1.28 -19.27 15.12
CA ASP A 365 -1.38 -20.35 16.09
C ASP A 365 -0.01 -20.88 16.56
N SER A 366 1.09 -20.24 16.15
CA SER A 366 2.43 -20.64 16.55
C SER A 366 2.71 -20.33 18.03
N PRO A 367 3.62 -21.09 18.69
CA PRO A 367 4.04 -20.78 20.06
C PRO A 367 4.59 -19.36 20.23
N SER A 368 5.30 -18.83 19.23
CA SER A 368 5.84 -17.47 19.26
C SER A 368 4.74 -16.41 19.21
N SER A 369 3.69 -16.62 18.40
CA SER A 369 2.54 -15.72 18.32
C SER A 369 1.71 -15.74 19.60
N LEU A 370 1.49 -16.93 20.17
CA LEU A 370 0.76 -17.07 21.43
C LEU A 370 1.51 -16.48 22.62
N ALA A 371 2.85 -16.48 22.59
CA ALA A 371 3.68 -15.90 23.66
C ALA A 371 3.48 -14.39 23.83
N PHE A 372 2.97 -13.67 22.82
CA PHE A 372 2.67 -12.25 22.95
C PHE A 372 1.54 -11.97 23.94
N GLN A 373 0.62 -12.92 24.17
CA GLN A 373 -0.49 -12.78 25.12
C GLN A 373 -0.03 -12.76 26.58
N GLU A 374 1.18 -13.24 26.86
CA GLU A 374 1.76 -13.31 28.20
C GLU A 374 2.64 -12.09 28.54
N LEU A 375 2.81 -11.16 27.60
CA LEU A 375 3.59 -9.95 27.82
C LEU A 375 2.77 -8.92 28.62
N PRO A 376 3.41 -8.08 29.45
CA PRO A 376 2.75 -6.93 30.07
C PRO A 376 2.18 -5.97 29.03
N ASP A 377 1.05 -5.33 29.34
CA ASP A 377 0.29 -4.43 28.44
C ASP A 377 1.18 -3.41 27.70
N ASP A 378 2.04 -2.68 28.42
CA ASP A 378 2.94 -1.68 27.82
C ASP A 378 3.94 -2.29 26.84
N LEU A 379 4.42 -3.50 27.13
CA LEU A 379 5.34 -4.19 26.24
C LEU A 379 4.63 -4.69 25.00
N VAL A 380 3.39 -5.17 25.12
CA VAL A 380 2.58 -5.52 23.94
C VAL A 380 2.32 -4.29 23.09
N ARG A 381 2.00 -3.13 23.69
CA ARG A 381 1.72 -1.87 22.97
C ARG A 381 2.91 -1.46 22.10
N MET A 382 4.09 -1.36 22.70
CA MET A 382 5.32 -1.04 21.97
C MET A 382 5.64 -2.11 20.91
N THR A 383 5.50 -3.40 21.25
CA THR A 383 5.79 -4.50 20.32
C THR A 383 4.83 -4.48 19.12
N ALA A 384 3.54 -4.18 19.32
CA ALA A 384 2.54 -4.03 18.28
C ALA A 384 2.91 -2.89 17.32
N HIS A 385 3.23 -1.71 17.85
CA HIS A 385 3.72 -0.58 17.05
C HIS A 385 4.93 -0.95 16.19
N VAL A 386 5.97 -1.53 16.80
CA VAL A 386 7.19 -1.90 16.08
C VAL A 386 6.92 -3.00 15.05
N ALA A 387 6.09 -3.99 15.36
CA ALA A 387 5.76 -5.08 14.45
C ALA A 387 5.00 -4.58 13.21
N TRP A 388 3.93 -3.82 13.42
CA TRP A 388 3.09 -3.27 12.35
C TRP A 388 3.83 -2.22 11.51
N SER A 389 4.59 -1.33 12.15
CA SER A 389 5.41 -0.35 11.42
C SER A 389 6.49 -1.02 10.58
N THR A 390 7.17 -2.05 11.10
CA THR A 390 8.15 -2.83 10.32
C THR A 390 7.47 -3.51 9.13
N TYR A 391 6.32 -4.16 9.34
CA TYR A 391 5.58 -4.82 8.27
C TYR A 391 5.13 -3.84 7.17
N ASN A 392 4.61 -2.68 7.55
CA ASN A 392 4.20 -1.62 6.62
C ASN A 392 5.40 -1.07 5.84
N LEU A 393 6.52 -0.79 6.52
CA LEU A 393 7.76 -0.33 5.88
C LEU A 393 8.25 -1.35 4.86
N LEU A 394 8.34 -2.63 5.22
CA LEU A 394 8.76 -3.69 4.29
C LEU A 394 7.80 -3.79 3.09
N THR A 395 6.49 -3.59 3.29
CA THR A 395 5.51 -3.57 2.19
C THR A 395 5.77 -2.41 1.21
N ILE A 396 6.07 -1.20 1.70
CA ILE A 396 6.47 -0.06 0.86
C ILE A 396 7.73 -0.41 0.04
N TYR A 397 8.70 -1.07 0.65
CA TYR A 397 9.93 -1.49 -0.03
C TYR A 397 9.71 -2.57 -1.11
N VAL A 398 8.73 -3.45 -0.94
CA VAL A 398 8.35 -4.40 -2.00
C VAL A 398 7.82 -3.65 -3.23
N LEU A 399 6.96 -2.65 -3.01
CA LEU A 399 6.29 -1.91 -4.09
C LEU A 399 7.25 -1.00 -4.85
N TYR A 400 8.12 -0.29 -4.14
CA TYR A 400 8.90 0.82 -4.71
C TYR A 400 10.40 0.58 -4.82
N TYR A 401 10.89 -0.53 -4.27
CA TYR A 401 12.31 -0.93 -4.32
C TYR A 401 12.52 -2.40 -4.73
N HIS A 402 11.43 -3.13 -5.06
CA HIS A 402 11.45 -4.56 -5.41
C HIS A 402 12.09 -5.47 -4.34
N ASP A 403 11.86 -5.16 -3.07
CA ASP A 403 12.30 -6.02 -1.96
C ASP A 403 11.40 -7.28 -1.80
N GLU A 404 11.81 -8.19 -0.91
CA GLU A 404 11.12 -9.44 -0.59
C GLU A 404 9.78 -9.21 0.13
N SER A 405 8.72 -9.88 -0.31
CA SER A 405 7.41 -9.81 0.34
C SER A 405 7.34 -10.58 1.67
N VAL A 406 6.44 -10.15 2.55
CA VAL A 406 6.15 -10.79 3.84
C VAL A 406 4.72 -11.31 3.81
N ALA A 407 4.55 -12.63 3.69
CA ALA A 407 3.24 -13.22 3.40
C ALA A 407 2.25 -13.20 4.58
N ILE A 408 2.73 -13.21 5.82
CA ILE A 408 1.89 -13.28 7.02
C ILE A 408 2.11 -11.99 7.83
N PRO A 409 1.04 -11.20 8.12
CA PRO A 409 1.14 -9.98 8.92
C PRO A 409 1.45 -10.28 10.40
N PRO A 410 1.69 -9.25 11.22
CA PRO A 410 1.81 -9.42 12.66
C PRO A 410 0.61 -10.10 13.30
N ALA A 411 0.87 -10.92 14.33
CA ALA A 411 -0.15 -11.55 15.17
C ALA A 411 -0.63 -10.63 16.31
N LEU A 412 0.02 -9.49 16.48
CA LEU A 412 -0.26 -8.48 17.49
C LEU A 412 -1.46 -7.61 17.06
N PRO A 413 -2.20 -7.01 18.02
CA PRO A 413 -3.29 -6.10 17.72
C PRO A 413 -2.79 -4.89 16.90
N ILE A 414 -3.66 -4.34 16.07
CA ILE A 414 -3.35 -3.10 15.34
C ILE A 414 -3.39 -1.94 16.34
N PRO A 415 -2.34 -1.10 16.44
CA PRO A 415 -2.35 0.04 17.35
C PRO A 415 -3.48 1.02 17.04
N GLY A 416 -4.19 1.46 18.09
CA GLY A 416 -5.33 2.37 17.96
C GLY A 416 -6.63 1.72 17.47
N ASP A 417 -6.68 0.40 17.29
CA ASP A 417 -7.93 -0.29 16.93
C ASP A 417 -8.86 -0.42 18.14
N GLU A 418 -10.10 0.06 18.00
CA GLU A 418 -11.15 0.06 19.04
C GLU A 418 -11.98 -1.23 19.04
N ARG A 419 -11.60 -2.23 18.24
CA ARG A 419 -12.29 -3.53 18.22
C ARG A 419 -12.24 -4.15 19.60
N HIS A 420 -13.44 -4.42 20.13
CA HIS A 420 -13.65 -5.10 21.40
C HIS A 420 -13.25 -6.58 21.25
N ASP A 421 -11.96 -6.86 21.23
CA ASP A 421 -11.45 -8.19 21.55
C ASP A 421 -11.14 -8.17 23.05
N ASP A 422 -11.75 -9.06 23.83
CA ASP A 422 -11.62 -9.13 25.30
C ASP A 422 -10.16 -9.35 25.79
N LEU A 423 -9.21 -9.45 24.86
CA LEU A 423 -7.79 -9.74 25.04
C LEU A 423 -6.90 -8.48 25.03
N TRP A 424 -7.43 -7.31 24.66
CA TRP A 424 -6.63 -6.08 24.51
C TRP A 424 -7.24 -4.90 25.26
N PRO A 425 -6.51 -4.24 26.18
CA PRO A 425 -7.00 -3.02 26.80
C PRO A 425 -7.13 -1.90 25.76
N GLU A 426 -8.20 -1.10 25.85
CA GLU A 426 -8.36 0.08 25.01
C GLU A 426 -7.17 1.02 25.20
N HIS A 427 -6.44 1.27 24.12
CA HIS A 427 -5.32 2.19 24.11
C HIS A 427 -5.42 3.12 22.89
N PRO A 428 -6.14 4.25 23.01
CA PRO A 428 -6.28 5.20 21.92
C PRO A 428 -4.94 5.87 21.62
N LEU A 429 -4.70 6.18 20.34
CA LEU A 429 -3.53 6.94 19.93
C LEU A 429 -3.66 8.41 20.37
N PRO A 430 -2.52 9.13 20.54
CA PRO A 430 -2.55 10.57 20.73
C PRO A 430 -3.36 11.31 19.64
N GLU A 431 -4.06 12.37 20.02
CA GLU A 431 -5.00 13.09 19.13
C GLU A 431 -4.37 13.54 17.81
N TYR A 432 -3.11 13.98 17.83
CA TYR A 432 -2.37 14.43 16.64
C TYR A 432 -2.06 13.30 15.64
N MET A 433 -2.13 12.03 16.05
CA MET A 433 -1.93 10.89 15.13
C MET A 433 -3.20 10.56 14.33
N GLY A 434 -4.37 10.94 14.86
CA GLY A 434 -5.66 10.50 14.35
C GLY A 434 -5.71 8.98 14.14
N SER A 435 -6.43 8.55 13.09
CA SER A 435 -6.63 7.13 12.78
C SER A 435 -5.79 6.63 11.60
N SER A 436 -4.98 7.50 10.94
CA SER A 436 -4.33 7.14 9.67
C SER A 436 -3.41 5.94 9.79
N PHE A 437 -2.53 5.88 10.79
CA PHE A 437 -1.62 4.74 10.97
C PHE A 437 -2.38 3.42 11.20
N THR A 438 -3.41 3.44 12.05
CA THR A 438 -4.30 2.29 12.31
C THR A 438 -4.92 1.78 11.01
N LYS A 439 -5.48 2.68 10.18
CA LYS A 439 -6.09 2.32 8.90
C LYS A 439 -5.06 1.89 7.85
N LEU A 440 -3.85 2.45 7.87
CA LEU A 440 -2.76 2.00 7.01
C LEU A 440 -2.31 0.57 7.32
N CYS A 441 -2.31 0.16 8.60
CA CYS A 441 -2.02 -1.22 8.98
C CYS A 441 -3.02 -2.21 8.34
N GLU A 442 -4.31 -1.91 8.41
CA GLU A 442 -5.36 -2.70 7.76
C GLU A 442 -5.19 -2.72 6.23
N PHE A 443 -4.97 -1.54 5.64
CA PHE A 443 -4.77 -1.35 4.20
C PHE A 443 -3.61 -2.18 3.66
N PHE A 444 -2.44 -2.11 4.30
CA PHE A 444 -1.24 -2.79 3.85
C PHE A 444 -1.36 -4.31 3.92
N THR A 445 -2.26 -4.88 4.74
CA THR A 445 -2.54 -6.33 4.66
C THR A 445 -3.07 -6.73 3.28
N VAL A 446 -3.94 -5.92 2.68
CA VAL A 446 -4.50 -6.19 1.35
C VAL A 446 -3.47 -5.91 0.26
N ILE A 447 -2.73 -4.81 0.38
CA ILE A 447 -1.71 -4.44 -0.61
C ILE A 447 -0.59 -5.47 -0.66
N GLN A 448 -0.21 -6.04 0.49
CA GLN A 448 0.77 -7.12 0.51
C GLN A 448 0.28 -8.39 -0.19
N GLU A 449 -1.02 -8.72 -0.15
CA GLU A 449 -1.58 -9.83 -0.93
C GLU A 449 -1.40 -9.61 -2.44
N VAL A 450 -1.50 -8.36 -2.91
CA VAL A 450 -1.21 -7.98 -4.30
C VAL A 450 0.29 -8.12 -4.55
N ALA A 451 1.12 -7.54 -3.67
CA ALA A 451 2.56 -7.51 -3.79
C ALA A 451 3.17 -8.92 -3.87
N VAL A 452 2.72 -9.86 -3.02
CA VAL A 452 3.14 -11.28 -3.04
C VAL A 452 2.88 -11.94 -4.40
N VAL A 453 1.76 -11.62 -5.06
CA VAL A 453 1.43 -12.18 -6.37
C VAL A 453 2.19 -11.46 -7.47
N TYR A 454 2.33 -10.13 -7.39
CA TYR A 454 2.90 -9.30 -8.43
C TYR A 454 4.44 -9.33 -8.44
N SER A 455 5.09 -9.61 -7.31
CA SER A 455 6.55 -9.65 -7.22
C SER A 455 7.19 -10.95 -7.69
N ILE A 456 6.41 -12.01 -7.97
CA ILE A 456 6.93 -13.30 -8.46
C ILE A 456 7.77 -13.11 -9.73
N GLU A 457 9.04 -13.51 -9.64
CA GLU A 457 10.02 -13.48 -10.73
C GLU A 457 10.08 -14.83 -11.45
N ASP A 458 9.12 -15.08 -12.35
CA ASP A 458 9.12 -16.25 -13.24
C ASP A 458 9.43 -15.88 -14.71
N GLY A 459 9.80 -14.62 -14.96
CA GLY A 459 10.07 -14.07 -16.29
C GLY A 459 8.82 -13.82 -17.15
N THR A 460 7.63 -14.11 -16.63
CA THR A 460 6.36 -13.92 -17.34
C THR A 460 5.73 -12.58 -16.93
N PRO A 461 5.29 -11.73 -17.88
CA PRO A 461 4.61 -10.48 -17.55
C PRO A 461 3.38 -10.70 -16.67
N ILE A 462 3.10 -9.77 -15.75
CA ILE A 462 1.98 -9.90 -14.79
C ILE A 462 0.65 -10.13 -15.50
N VAL A 463 0.39 -9.41 -16.60
CA VAL A 463 -0.84 -9.53 -17.40
C VAL A 463 -1.05 -10.93 -17.99
N ASP A 464 0.02 -11.67 -18.24
CA ASP A 464 -0.04 -13.02 -18.85
C ASP A 464 -0.22 -14.13 -17.79
N ARG A 465 0.20 -13.86 -16.54
CA ARG A 465 0.17 -14.86 -15.45
C ARG A 465 -0.90 -14.61 -14.38
N VAL A 466 -1.37 -13.36 -14.23
CA VAL A 466 -2.38 -12.99 -13.24
C VAL A 466 -3.71 -12.66 -13.94
N PRO A 467 -4.82 -13.33 -13.60
CA PRO A 467 -6.12 -12.98 -14.16
C PRO A 467 -6.57 -11.58 -13.71
N VAL A 468 -7.19 -10.80 -14.61
CA VAL A 468 -7.80 -9.50 -14.25
C VAL A 468 -8.81 -9.61 -13.09
N ALA A 469 -9.49 -10.76 -12.98
CA ALA A 469 -10.43 -11.05 -11.89
C ALA A 469 -9.74 -11.04 -10.50
N PHE A 470 -8.44 -11.33 -10.42
CA PHE A 470 -7.68 -11.18 -9.18
C PHE A 470 -7.54 -9.70 -8.81
N ALA A 471 -7.10 -8.86 -9.76
CA ALA A 471 -6.98 -7.42 -9.55
C ALA A 471 -8.32 -6.80 -9.15
N GLU A 472 -9.39 -7.20 -9.85
CA GLU A 472 -10.76 -6.79 -9.53
C GLU A 472 -11.17 -7.22 -8.11
N ALA A 473 -10.93 -8.46 -7.71
CA ALA A 473 -11.26 -8.95 -6.37
C ALA A 473 -10.49 -8.19 -5.27
N LYS A 474 -9.22 -7.85 -5.49
CA LYS A 474 -8.43 -7.05 -4.55
C LYS A 474 -8.91 -5.61 -4.48
N TYR A 475 -9.29 -5.02 -5.62
CA TYR A 475 -9.90 -3.70 -5.65
C TYR A 475 -11.24 -3.66 -4.89
N GLN A 476 -12.12 -4.65 -5.11
CA GLN A 476 -13.37 -4.77 -4.37
C GLN A 476 -13.15 -4.94 -2.86
N LYS A 477 -12.10 -5.68 -2.46
CA LYS A 477 -11.72 -5.83 -1.05
C LYS A 477 -11.34 -4.48 -0.42
N ILE A 478 -10.53 -3.66 -1.10
CA ILE A 478 -10.15 -2.34 -0.56
C ILE A 478 -11.30 -1.32 -0.63
N LEU A 479 -12.22 -1.42 -1.60
CA LEU A 479 -13.42 -0.59 -1.64
C LEU A 479 -14.36 -0.92 -0.47
N ALA A 480 -14.67 -2.20 -0.26
CA ALA A 480 -15.52 -2.64 0.85
C ALA A 480 -14.92 -2.27 2.21
N TRP A 481 -13.60 -2.34 2.35
CA TRP A 481 -12.90 -1.84 3.53
C TRP A 481 -12.99 -0.31 3.65
N ALA A 482 -12.78 0.44 2.56
CA ALA A 482 -12.88 1.90 2.57
C ALA A 482 -14.29 2.39 2.95
N ASP A 483 -15.34 1.65 2.60
CA ASP A 483 -16.73 1.96 2.99
C ASP A 483 -16.98 1.79 4.50
N SER A 484 -16.09 1.09 5.22
CA SER A 484 -16.15 0.94 6.68
C SER A 484 -15.40 2.04 7.45
N LEU A 485 -14.73 2.96 6.74
CA LEU A 485 -13.97 4.05 7.36
C LEU A 485 -14.90 5.03 8.09
N GLY A 486 -14.42 5.53 9.23
CA GLY A 486 -15.11 6.56 10.00
C GLY A 486 -15.11 7.92 9.30
N ARG A 487 -15.95 8.84 9.79
CA ARG A 487 -16.05 10.21 9.25
C ARG A 487 -14.79 11.03 9.46
N ASP A 488 -13.99 10.68 10.47
CA ASP A 488 -12.65 11.23 10.74
C ASP A 488 -11.65 10.95 9.61
N MET A 489 -11.90 9.91 8.82
CA MET A 489 -11.09 9.56 7.64
C MET A 489 -11.70 10.07 6.33
N ALA A 490 -12.84 10.76 6.36
CA ALA A 490 -13.33 11.48 5.19
C ALA A 490 -12.47 12.73 4.98
N TRP A 491 -12.03 12.96 3.76
CA TRP A 491 -11.17 14.09 3.46
C TRP A 491 -11.97 15.32 3.02
N ASP A 492 -11.58 16.48 3.53
CA ASP A 492 -12.08 17.80 3.17
C ASP A 492 -10.95 18.86 3.30
N GLN A 493 -11.29 20.14 3.12
CA GLN A 493 -10.31 21.23 3.16
C GLN A 493 -9.70 21.49 4.54
N ASN A 494 -10.30 20.96 5.61
CA ASN A 494 -9.84 21.08 7.00
C ASN A 494 -9.15 19.81 7.51
N SER A 495 -9.07 18.78 6.68
CA SER A 495 -8.43 17.52 7.05
C SER A 495 -6.96 17.73 7.41
N GLN A 496 -6.52 16.99 8.42
CA GLN A 496 -5.12 16.92 8.78
C GLN A 496 -4.31 16.30 7.64
N GLU A 497 -3.02 16.64 7.60
CA GLU A 497 -2.11 16.26 6.53
C GLU A 497 -2.02 14.74 6.33
N HIS A 498 -2.01 13.98 7.42
CA HIS A 498 -1.94 12.52 7.41
C HIS A 498 -3.17 11.85 6.77
N VAL A 499 -4.34 12.49 6.81
CA VAL A 499 -5.56 12.01 6.13
C VAL A 499 -5.42 12.20 4.63
N MET A 500 -4.89 13.35 4.18
CA MET A 500 -4.66 13.59 2.76
C MET A 500 -3.68 12.58 2.17
N LEU A 501 -2.57 12.31 2.87
CA LEU A 501 -1.57 11.31 2.45
C LEU A 501 -2.17 9.89 2.38
N PHE A 502 -3.02 9.52 3.34
CA PHE A 502 -3.75 8.26 3.31
C PHE A 502 -4.56 8.09 2.02
N HIS A 503 -5.36 9.10 1.65
CA HIS A 503 -6.16 9.07 0.41
C HIS A 503 -5.28 9.02 -0.85
N MET A 504 -4.17 9.76 -0.84
CA MET A 504 -3.22 9.69 -1.94
C MET A 504 -2.65 8.27 -2.10
N TRP A 505 -2.26 7.61 -1.00
CA TRP A 505 -1.73 6.24 -1.02
C TRP A 505 -2.79 5.21 -1.41
N PHE A 506 -4.05 5.40 -1.02
CA PHE A 506 -5.16 4.59 -1.51
C PHE A 506 -5.20 4.60 -3.05
N HIS A 507 -5.18 5.78 -3.67
CA HIS A 507 -5.20 5.86 -5.12
C HIS A 507 -3.91 5.34 -5.76
N CYS A 508 -2.74 5.51 -5.15
CA CYS A 508 -1.48 4.90 -5.62
C CYS A 508 -1.63 3.38 -5.74
N ALA A 509 -2.17 2.72 -4.70
CA ALA A 509 -2.42 1.29 -4.74
C ALA A 509 -3.42 0.88 -5.82
N VAL A 510 -4.48 1.66 -6.07
CA VAL A 510 -5.41 1.38 -7.18
C VAL A 510 -4.70 1.46 -8.52
N LEU A 511 -3.82 2.44 -8.71
CA LEU A 511 -2.99 2.54 -9.92
C LEU A 511 -2.11 1.30 -10.06
N ASP A 512 -1.45 0.84 -8.99
CA ASP A 512 -0.57 -0.33 -9.03
C ASP A 512 -1.32 -1.64 -9.29
N ILE A 513 -2.51 -1.82 -8.70
CA ILE A 513 -3.38 -2.98 -8.93
C ILE A 513 -3.72 -3.12 -10.42
N PHE A 514 -4.09 -2.01 -11.09
CA PHE A 514 -4.58 -2.04 -12.47
C PHE A 514 -3.55 -1.70 -13.54
N ARG A 515 -2.37 -1.16 -13.19
CA ARG A 515 -1.31 -0.79 -14.15
C ARG A 515 -1.00 -1.90 -15.16
N PRO A 516 -0.80 -3.18 -14.77
CA PRO A 516 -0.52 -4.25 -15.72
C PRO A 516 -1.63 -4.48 -16.75
N PHE A 517 -2.88 -4.14 -16.41
CA PHE A 517 -4.06 -4.38 -17.23
C PHE A 517 -4.56 -3.12 -17.96
N ALA A 518 -4.11 -1.93 -17.56
CA ALA A 518 -4.51 -0.65 -18.16
C ALA A 518 -3.76 -0.34 -19.46
N GLN A 519 -2.56 -0.90 -19.65
CA GLN A 519 -1.66 -0.63 -20.77
C GLN A 519 -1.69 -1.71 -21.87
N GLY A 520 -2.44 -2.79 -21.67
CA GLY A 520 -2.53 -3.92 -22.61
C GLY A 520 -3.44 -3.67 -23.81
N HIS A 521 -3.21 -4.45 -24.88
CA HIS A 521 -4.09 -4.49 -26.07
C HIS A 521 -5.40 -5.26 -25.82
N GLN A 522 -5.47 -6.03 -24.74
CA GLN A 522 -6.66 -6.78 -24.37
C GLN A 522 -7.72 -5.85 -23.78
N SER A 523 -8.93 -5.94 -24.34
CA SER A 523 -10.10 -5.26 -23.78
C SER A 523 -10.67 -6.12 -22.65
N TYR A 524 -10.61 -5.58 -21.44
CA TYR A 524 -11.18 -6.18 -20.24
C TYR A 524 -12.42 -5.40 -19.78
N THR A 525 -13.44 -6.12 -19.35
CA THR A 525 -14.60 -5.55 -18.66
C THR A 525 -14.70 -6.16 -17.27
N LEU A 526 -14.73 -5.30 -16.25
CA LEU A 526 -14.87 -5.67 -14.85
C LEU A 526 -16.33 -6.05 -14.58
N GLN A 527 -16.56 -7.17 -13.91
CA GLN A 527 -17.90 -7.75 -13.73
C GLN A 527 -18.62 -7.26 -12.48
N SER A 528 -17.90 -6.64 -11.55
CA SER A 528 -18.41 -6.15 -10.26
C SER A 528 -19.06 -4.77 -10.35
N PHE A 529 -18.97 -4.10 -11.50
CA PHE A 529 -19.54 -2.78 -11.74
C PHE A 529 -20.75 -2.87 -12.66
N SER A 530 -21.75 -2.04 -12.40
CA SER A 530 -22.95 -1.93 -13.23
C SER A 530 -22.69 -1.13 -14.52
N SER A 531 -21.64 -0.29 -14.50
CA SER A 531 -21.29 0.58 -15.61
C SER A 531 -20.68 -0.19 -16.80
N PRO A 532 -21.15 0.03 -18.04
CA PRO A 532 -20.68 -0.71 -19.22
C PRO A 532 -19.27 -0.30 -19.67
N ASP A 533 -18.75 0.83 -19.19
CA ASP A 533 -17.39 1.32 -19.44
C ASP A 533 -16.41 0.92 -18.33
N SER A 534 -16.78 -0.02 -17.45
CA SER A 534 -15.94 -0.52 -16.35
C SER A 534 -14.75 -1.36 -16.87
N THR A 535 -13.66 -0.69 -17.16
CA THR A 535 -12.39 -1.30 -17.60
C THR A 535 -11.28 -0.99 -16.59
N PRO A 536 -10.20 -1.80 -16.53
CA PRO A 536 -9.00 -1.45 -15.75
C PRO A 536 -8.50 -0.04 -16.03
N LYS A 537 -8.50 0.37 -17.32
CA LYS A 537 -8.05 1.70 -17.74
C LYS A 537 -8.93 2.82 -17.20
N THR A 538 -10.26 2.67 -17.22
CA THR A 538 -11.17 3.69 -16.70
C THR A 538 -11.11 3.81 -15.18
N ILE A 539 -10.94 2.70 -14.45
CA ILE A 539 -10.70 2.73 -13.00
C ILE A 539 -9.37 3.42 -12.68
N PHE A 540 -8.32 3.06 -13.43
CA PHE A 540 -7.01 3.70 -13.33
C PHE A 540 -7.11 5.21 -13.55
N SER A 541 -7.79 5.65 -14.63
CA SER A 541 -7.99 7.08 -14.91
C SER A 541 -8.80 7.79 -13.83
N ALA A 542 -9.86 7.16 -13.28
CA ALA A 542 -10.64 7.74 -12.19
C ALA A 542 -9.77 7.97 -10.93
N SER A 543 -8.96 6.99 -10.54
CA SER A 543 -8.03 7.15 -9.41
C SER A 543 -6.93 8.17 -9.69
N LEU A 544 -6.40 8.23 -10.91
CA LEU A 544 -5.40 9.22 -11.29
C LEU A 544 -5.96 10.65 -11.19
N ASN A 545 -7.23 10.86 -11.54
CA ASN A 545 -7.89 12.16 -11.41
C ASN A 545 -8.04 12.58 -9.93
N GLN A 546 -8.43 11.64 -9.06
CA GLN A 546 -8.45 11.88 -7.61
C GLN A 546 -7.06 12.22 -7.08
N LEU A 547 -6.03 11.47 -7.49
CA LEU A 547 -4.65 11.71 -7.09
C LEU A 547 -4.11 13.07 -7.55
N LYS A 548 -4.35 13.44 -8.82
CA LYS A 548 -4.07 14.76 -9.39
C LYS A 548 -4.75 15.87 -8.59
N ARG A 549 -6.03 15.68 -8.20
CA ARG A 549 -6.78 16.63 -7.39
C ARG A 549 -6.21 16.79 -5.98
N LEU A 550 -5.94 15.68 -5.31
CA LEU A 550 -5.34 15.66 -3.97
C LEU A 550 -3.99 16.38 -4.00
N ALA A 551 -3.14 16.09 -4.99
CA ALA A 551 -1.85 16.75 -5.15
C ALA A 551 -1.98 18.25 -5.43
N LEU A 552 -3.00 18.71 -6.15
CA LEU A 552 -3.22 20.14 -6.31
C LEU A 552 -3.60 20.81 -4.98
N LEU A 553 -4.53 20.21 -4.24
CA LEU A 553 -5.04 20.77 -2.99
C LEU A 553 -3.99 20.75 -1.87
N TYR A 554 -3.23 19.66 -1.75
CA TYR A 554 -2.12 19.57 -0.81
C TYR A 554 -1.09 20.68 -1.06
N ARG A 555 -0.82 21.02 -2.33
CA ARG A 555 0.14 22.07 -2.69
C ARG A 555 -0.31 23.42 -2.17
N THR A 556 -1.60 23.69 -2.27
CA THR A 556 -2.18 25.01 -2.00
C THR A 556 -2.61 25.18 -0.54
N GLN A 557 -2.85 24.08 0.18
CA GLN A 557 -3.36 24.08 1.56
C GLN A 557 -2.28 23.75 2.60
N GLN A 558 -1.40 22.77 2.34
CA GLN A 558 -0.47 22.23 3.34
C GLN A 558 0.99 22.60 3.06
N MET A 559 1.46 22.37 1.83
CA MET A 559 2.89 22.43 1.46
C MET A 559 3.67 23.71 1.73
N PRO A 560 3.13 24.93 1.66
CA PRO A 560 3.92 26.12 2.00
C PRO A 560 4.53 26.02 3.40
N ASN A 561 3.91 25.23 4.28
CA ASN A 561 4.28 25.06 5.68
C ASN A 561 4.71 23.62 6.03
N SER A 562 4.66 22.68 5.08
CA SER A 562 4.99 21.27 5.33
C SER A 562 6.13 20.79 4.44
N TYR A 563 6.93 19.88 4.99
CA TYR A 563 8.02 19.18 4.33
C TYR A 563 7.88 17.66 4.52
N MET A 564 6.66 17.12 4.46
CA MET A 564 6.46 15.67 4.51
C MET A 564 6.90 14.98 3.20
N PRO A 565 7.87 14.05 3.25
CA PRO A 565 8.44 13.42 2.06
C PRO A 565 7.54 12.30 1.49
N TYR A 566 6.56 11.82 2.28
CA TYR A 566 5.68 10.70 1.95
C TYR A 566 4.75 10.95 0.75
N ILE A 567 4.51 12.21 0.39
CA ILE A 567 3.79 12.57 -0.84
C ILE A 567 4.52 12.11 -2.10
N ASN A 568 5.83 11.87 -2.03
CA ASN A 568 6.65 11.50 -3.17
C ASN A 568 6.11 10.29 -3.94
N ILE A 569 5.62 9.25 -3.26
CA ILE A 569 5.03 8.07 -3.91
C ILE A 569 3.95 8.51 -4.92
N SER A 570 3.05 9.39 -4.48
CA SER A 570 1.96 9.93 -5.29
C SER A 570 2.44 10.80 -6.44
N LEU A 571 3.47 11.62 -6.22
CA LEU A 571 4.08 12.43 -7.28
C LEU A 571 4.74 11.56 -8.36
N ILE A 572 5.41 10.48 -7.97
CA ILE A 572 6.00 9.51 -8.90
C ILE A 572 4.91 8.87 -9.74
N HIS A 573 3.78 8.44 -9.16
CA HIS A 573 2.67 7.88 -9.95
C HIS A 573 2.05 8.89 -10.92
N ILE A 574 1.84 10.13 -10.48
CA ILE A 574 1.32 11.21 -11.34
C ILE A 574 2.31 11.45 -12.48
N ALA A 575 3.58 11.74 -12.17
CA ALA A 575 4.62 12.10 -13.13
C ALA A 575 4.91 10.96 -14.11
N ASN A 576 5.01 9.72 -13.64
CA ASN A 576 5.23 8.55 -14.48
C ASN A 576 4.15 8.41 -15.55
N THR A 577 2.89 8.65 -15.17
CA THR A 577 1.75 8.53 -16.08
C THR A 577 1.71 9.69 -17.08
N ILE A 578 1.78 10.94 -16.61
CA ILE A 578 1.67 12.12 -17.49
C ILE A 578 2.87 12.31 -18.42
N CYS A 579 4.06 11.81 -18.06
CA CYS A 579 5.20 11.79 -18.96
C CYS A 579 4.91 10.97 -20.22
N LYS A 580 4.01 9.97 -20.14
CA LYS A 580 3.66 9.08 -21.25
C LYS A 580 2.39 9.50 -21.98
N GLU A 581 1.51 10.25 -21.33
CA GLU A 581 0.23 10.73 -21.90
C GLU A 581 0.34 12.14 -22.49
N THR A 582 1.20 12.35 -23.49
CA THR A 582 1.47 13.68 -24.09
C THR A 582 0.27 14.35 -24.78
N ASN A 583 -0.82 13.61 -25.01
CA ASN A 583 -2.04 14.14 -25.59
C ASN A 583 -2.99 14.80 -24.57
N ASP A 584 -2.74 14.63 -23.25
CA ASP A 584 -3.53 15.30 -22.20
C ASP A 584 -3.09 16.78 -22.10
N PRO A 585 -3.97 17.76 -22.37
CA PRO A 585 -3.61 19.18 -22.30
C PRO A 585 -3.21 19.64 -20.89
N THR A 586 -3.56 18.86 -19.85
CA THR A 586 -3.19 19.12 -18.45
C THR A 586 -1.87 18.47 -18.04
N ALA A 587 -1.28 17.58 -18.87
CA ALA A 587 -0.08 16.82 -18.52
C ALA A 587 1.10 17.73 -18.13
N LYS A 588 1.38 18.76 -18.94
CA LYS A 588 2.46 19.71 -18.65
C LYS A 588 2.24 20.46 -17.34
N PHE A 589 1.00 20.82 -17.01
CA PHE A 589 0.68 21.48 -15.74
C PHE A 589 0.99 20.58 -14.54
N TYR A 590 0.47 19.35 -14.53
CA TYR A 590 0.71 18.41 -13.42
C TYR A 590 2.17 17.97 -13.33
N PHE A 591 2.89 17.94 -14.45
CA PHE A 591 4.32 17.64 -14.45
C PHE A 591 5.11 18.75 -13.77
N LEU A 592 4.85 20.00 -14.15
CA LEU A 592 5.47 21.15 -13.50
C LEU A 592 5.08 21.24 -12.01
N LEU A 593 3.85 20.87 -11.66
CA LEU A 593 3.42 20.76 -10.26
C LEU A 593 4.33 19.78 -9.50
N CYS A 594 4.55 18.56 -10.01
CA CYS A 594 5.45 17.56 -9.41
C CYS A 594 6.90 18.09 -9.31
N ILE A 595 7.39 18.79 -10.33
CA ILE A 595 8.72 19.43 -10.26
C ILE A 595 8.78 20.45 -9.12
N ARG A 596 7.74 21.28 -8.91
CA ARG A 596 7.71 22.24 -7.80
C ARG A 596 7.68 21.58 -6.43
N TYR A 597 7.00 20.43 -6.32
CA TYR A 597 7.04 19.61 -5.12
C TYR A 597 8.45 19.10 -4.81
N TRP A 598 9.11 18.47 -5.78
CA TRP A 598 10.47 17.98 -5.58
C TRP A 598 11.46 19.13 -5.36
N GLN A 599 11.25 20.28 -5.99
CA GLN A 599 12.00 21.51 -5.69
C GLN A 599 11.88 21.88 -4.19
N HIS A 600 10.65 21.93 -3.69
CA HIS A 600 10.34 22.26 -2.30
C HIS A 600 11.00 21.27 -1.34
N LEU A 601 10.75 19.98 -1.56
CA LEU A 601 11.28 18.92 -0.70
C LEU A 601 12.81 18.79 -0.80
N TYR A 602 13.42 19.16 -1.93
CA TYR A 602 14.87 19.15 -2.11
C TYR A 602 15.60 20.07 -1.13
N ILE A 603 14.93 21.03 -0.49
CA ILE A 603 15.55 21.83 0.58
C ILE A 603 15.92 20.93 1.78
N GLY A 604 15.03 20.04 2.20
CA GLY A 604 15.27 19.17 3.37
C GLY A 604 15.84 17.81 3.06
N TYR A 605 15.58 17.29 1.86
CA TYR A 605 15.91 15.91 1.50
C TYR A 605 16.66 15.88 0.16
N PRO A 606 17.97 15.57 0.17
CA PRO A 606 18.80 15.61 -1.03
C PRO A 606 18.33 14.71 -2.19
N ILE A 607 17.65 13.60 -1.90
CA ILE A 607 17.18 12.64 -2.92
C ILE A 607 16.29 13.25 -3.99
N PHE A 608 15.54 14.30 -3.65
CA PHE A 608 14.58 14.88 -4.59
C PHE A 608 15.25 15.62 -5.74
N GLY A 609 16.55 15.96 -5.61
CA GLY A 609 17.35 16.45 -6.72
C GLY A 609 17.51 15.40 -7.82
N GLU A 610 17.88 14.18 -7.44
CA GLU A 610 18.01 13.07 -8.41
C GLU A 610 16.65 12.61 -8.95
N ILE A 611 15.62 12.55 -8.10
CA ILE A 611 14.26 12.21 -8.55
C ILE A 611 13.76 13.22 -9.60
N ALA A 612 13.92 14.53 -9.34
CA ALA A 612 13.56 15.55 -10.31
C ALA A 612 14.35 15.39 -11.62
N GLN A 613 15.65 15.09 -11.54
CA GLN A 613 16.48 14.84 -12.72
C GLN A 613 16.01 13.62 -13.54
N ALA A 614 15.65 12.52 -12.87
CA ALA A 614 15.12 11.33 -13.53
C ALA A 614 13.82 11.65 -14.30
N PHE A 615 12.88 12.36 -13.68
CA PHE A 615 11.63 12.72 -14.35
C PHE A 615 11.79 13.77 -15.44
N LEU A 616 12.73 14.72 -15.30
CA LEU A 616 13.09 15.62 -16.40
C LEU A 616 13.66 14.83 -17.58
N THR A 617 14.47 13.81 -17.34
CA THR A 617 14.99 12.90 -18.39
C THR A 617 13.84 12.17 -19.09
N MET A 618 12.91 11.59 -18.34
CA MET A 618 11.72 10.92 -18.90
C MET A 618 10.84 11.88 -19.70
N ALA A 619 10.66 13.12 -19.24
CA ALA A 619 9.84 14.12 -19.92
C ALA A 619 10.45 14.59 -21.24
N ILE A 620 11.79 14.69 -21.34
CA ILE A 620 12.47 14.94 -22.63
C ILE A 620 12.27 13.75 -23.58
N ASN A 621 12.54 12.53 -23.10
CA ASN A 621 12.43 11.31 -23.92
C ASN A 621 11.05 11.10 -24.54
N ASN A 622 9.99 11.48 -23.81
CA ASN A 622 8.62 11.37 -24.29
C ASN A 622 8.11 12.64 -25.00
N GLY A 623 8.93 13.69 -25.10
CA GLY A 623 8.57 14.94 -25.80
C GLY A 623 7.57 15.83 -25.06
N LEU A 624 7.43 15.69 -23.74
CA LEU A 624 6.56 16.53 -22.91
C LEU A 624 7.15 17.95 -22.70
N ILE A 625 8.48 18.04 -22.63
CA ILE A 625 9.24 19.29 -22.49
C ILE A 625 10.49 19.25 -23.37
N THR A 626 11.05 20.42 -23.67
CA THR A 626 12.32 20.52 -24.41
C THR A 626 13.53 20.38 -23.48
N SER A 627 14.69 19.99 -24.03
CA SER A 627 15.98 20.01 -23.31
C SER A 627 16.25 21.37 -22.63
N ARG A 628 15.98 22.49 -23.33
CA ARG A 628 16.17 23.85 -22.79
C ARG A 628 15.30 24.11 -21.56
N GLU A 629 14.03 23.71 -21.61
CA GLU A 629 13.13 23.82 -20.46
C GLU A 629 13.59 22.95 -19.30
N ALA A 630 14.02 21.72 -19.58
CA ALA A 630 14.51 20.78 -18.58
C ALA A 630 15.78 21.28 -17.87
N LYS A 631 16.79 21.75 -18.62
CA LYS A 631 18.02 22.35 -18.07
C LYS A 631 17.72 23.56 -17.18
N ARG A 632 16.76 24.41 -17.57
CA ARG A 632 16.30 25.54 -16.74
C ARG A 632 15.67 25.05 -15.44
N LEU A 633 14.73 24.10 -15.50
CA LEU A 633 14.08 23.55 -14.31
C LEU A 633 15.09 22.88 -13.38
N MET A 634 16.05 22.13 -13.93
CA MET A 634 17.10 21.50 -13.13
C MET A 634 18.00 22.52 -12.45
N ALA A 635 18.34 23.63 -13.12
CA ALA A 635 19.08 24.73 -12.49
C ALA A 635 18.28 25.39 -11.35
N GLU A 636 16.96 25.51 -11.50
CA GLU A 636 16.07 26.00 -10.43
C GLU A 636 16.03 25.04 -9.23
N VAL A 637 15.96 23.73 -9.45
CA VAL A 637 16.04 22.70 -8.40
C VAL A 637 17.38 22.80 -7.67
N LYS A 638 18.51 22.72 -8.40
CA LYS A 638 19.85 22.82 -7.80
C LYS A 638 20.06 24.13 -7.04
N GLY A 639 19.43 25.21 -7.51
CA GLY A 639 19.46 26.52 -6.85
C GLY A 639 18.84 26.54 -5.45
N GLN A 640 17.86 25.68 -5.16
CA GLN A 640 17.19 25.62 -3.84
C GLN A 640 17.94 24.79 -2.80
N GLY A 641 18.75 23.81 -3.21
CA GLY A 641 19.52 22.96 -2.30
C GLY A 641 21.03 23.19 -2.37
N ARG A 642 21.48 24.45 -2.45
CA ARG A 642 22.92 24.77 -2.52
C ARG A 642 23.69 24.32 -1.28
N HIS A 643 23.03 24.25 -0.13
CA HIS A 643 23.63 23.79 1.13
C HIS A 643 24.02 22.31 1.12
N HIS A 644 23.40 21.48 0.26
CA HIS A 644 23.78 20.07 0.07
C HIS A 644 25.17 19.91 -0.53
N GLY A 645 25.65 20.90 -1.31
CA GLY A 645 27.00 20.91 -1.89
C GLY A 645 28.14 20.93 -0.85
N LEU A 646 27.85 21.11 0.44
CA LEU A 646 28.79 21.00 1.55
C LEU A 646 28.87 19.57 2.13
N ALA A 647 27.99 18.66 1.72
CA ALA A 647 27.82 17.33 2.32
C ALA A 647 27.97 16.15 1.33
N ASP A 648 27.80 16.33 0.02
CA ASP A 648 27.50 15.19 -0.86
C ASP A 648 28.57 14.79 -1.87
N ALA A 649 29.34 13.76 -1.48
CA ALA A 649 29.81 12.75 -2.42
C ALA A 649 29.01 11.47 -2.16
N GLY A 650 28.10 11.10 -3.06
CA GLY A 650 27.45 9.78 -3.06
C GLY A 650 25.97 9.69 -2.68
N ILE A 651 25.17 10.75 -2.88
CA ILE A 651 23.70 10.60 -2.92
C ILE A 651 23.37 9.58 -4.02
N SER A 652 22.51 8.63 -3.69
CA SER A 652 21.91 7.70 -4.63
C SER A 652 20.61 7.18 -4.04
N THR A 653 19.68 6.79 -4.89
CA THR A 653 18.52 5.99 -4.49
C THR A 653 18.16 4.98 -5.58
N SER A 654 17.79 3.79 -5.14
CA SER A 654 17.28 2.71 -5.99
C SER A 654 15.75 2.71 -6.10
N LEU A 655 15.12 3.82 -5.70
CA LEU A 655 13.68 4.01 -5.83
C LEU A 655 13.26 3.89 -7.30
N ILE A 656 12.19 3.14 -7.56
CA ILE A 656 11.66 2.97 -8.91
C ILE A 656 10.93 4.25 -9.35
N VAL A 657 11.25 4.74 -10.54
CA VAL A 657 10.57 5.90 -11.16
C VAL A 657 9.89 5.56 -12.48
N ASP A 658 10.37 4.53 -13.19
CA ASP A 658 9.68 3.99 -14.36
C ASP A 658 8.97 2.67 -14.05
N PHE A 659 7.76 2.76 -13.50
CA PHE A 659 6.96 1.58 -13.13
C PHE A 659 6.65 0.63 -14.29
N ASP A 660 6.63 1.10 -15.54
CA ASP A 660 6.32 0.22 -16.67
C ASP A 660 7.59 -0.48 -17.16
N LEU A 661 8.73 0.23 -17.18
CA LEU A 661 10.02 -0.38 -17.44
C LEU A 661 10.37 -1.40 -16.34
N ALA A 662 10.04 -1.11 -15.08
CA ALA A 662 10.26 -2.01 -13.94
C ALA A 662 9.61 -3.39 -14.11
N MET A 663 8.55 -3.49 -14.93
CA MET A 663 7.88 -4.75 -15.24
C MET A 663 8.72 -5.69 -16.12
N THR A 664 9.69 -5.15 -16.86
CA THR A 664 10.51 -5.91 -17.83
C THR A 664 12.00 -5.82 -17.56
N ASN A 665 12.50 -4.68 -17.06
CA ASN A 665 13.89 -4.42 -16.75
C ASN A 665 14.03 -3.53 -15.51
N ARG A 666 14.10 -4.16 -14.34
CA ARG A 666 14.14 -3.48 -13.04
C ARG A 666 15.39 -2.61 -12.85
N GLY A 667 16.54 -3.06 -13.34
CA GLY A 667 17.82 -2.35 -13.17
C GLY A 667 17.95 -1.07 -13.99
N GLU A 668 17.03 -0.82 -14.93
CA GLU A 668 17.01 0.43 -15.71
C GLU A 668 15.85 1.37 -15.32
N ALA A 669 15.01 0.96 -14.38
CA ALA A 669 13.79 1.67 -14.00
C ALA A 669 13.94 2.55 -12.75
N ASP A 670 15.07 2.46 -12.05
CA ASP A 670 15.34 3.24 -10.84
C ASP A 670 15.85 4.66 -11.14
N VAL A 671 15.79 5.52 -10.11
CA VAL A 671 16.21 6.93 -10.18
C VAL A 671 17.62 7.05 -10.74
N GLN A 672 18.57 6.26 -10.25
CA GLN A 672 19.97 6.37 -10.62
C GLN A 672 20.16 6.08 -12.11
N ALA A 673 19.61 4.95 -12.59
CA ALA A 673 19.73 4.52 -13.97
C ALA A 673 19.08 5.52 -14.95
N VAL A 674 17.96 6.13 -14.56
CA VAL A 674 17.26 7.11 -15.40
C VAL A 674 17.94 8.48 -15.34
N ALA A 675 18.30 8.99 -14.17
CA ALA A 675 18.89 10.32 -13.99
C ALA A 675 20.27 10.46 -14.66
N GLN A 676 21.07 9.39 -14.70
CA GLN A 676 22.38 9.39 -15.37
C GLN A 676 22.28 9.63 -16.88
N LYS A 677 21.15 9.30 -17.50
CA LYS A 677 20.90 9.50 -18.93
C LYS A 677 20.54 10.96 -19.28
N PHE A 678 20.42 11.86 -18.30
CA PHE A 678 19.95 13.24 -18.51
C PHE A 678 20.75 14.02 -19.56
N GLU A 679 22.08 14.09 -19.43
CA GLU A 679 22.92 14.86 -20.35
C GLU A 679 22.92 14.26 -21.77
N GLU A 680 22.93 12.94 -21.87
CA GLU A 680 22.87 12.22 -23.15
C GLU A 680 21.55 12.52 -23.89
N VAL A 681 20.43 12.36 -23.20
CA VAL A 681 19.09 12.62 -23.72
C VAL A 681 18.91 14.08 -24.10
N ALA A 682 19.38 15.00 -23.26
CA ALA A 682 19.29 16.44 -23.50
C ALA A 682 20.09 16.87 -24.74
N LEU A 683 21.28 16.30 -24.96
CA LEU A 683 22.07 16.54 -26.17
C LEU A 683 21.37 15.98 -27.41
N PHE A 684 20.84 14.76 -27.33
CA PHE A 684 20.15 14.13 -28.46
C PHE A 684 18.92 14.94 -28.92
N ASP A 685 18.11 15.43 -27.99
CA ASP A 685 16.96 16.29 -28.27
C ASP A 685 17.37 17.58 -29.00
N GLU A 686 18.43 18.25 -28.53
CA GLU A 686 18.97 19.46 -29.17
C GLU A 686 19.40 19.21 -30.62
N PHE A 687 20.04 18.07 -30.91
CA PHE A 687 20.40 17.70 -32.28
C PHE A 687 19.20 17.32 -33.15
N ALA A 688 18.18 16.68 -32.57
CA ALA A 688 16.97 16.28 -33.29
C ALA A 688 16.10 17.47 -33.71
N VAL A 689 16.07 18.53 -32.88
CA VAL A 689 15.41 19.80 -33.22
C VAL A 689 16.15 20.51 -34.35
N TYR A 690 17.48 20.57 -34.31
CA TYR A 690 18.29 21.22 -35.35
C TYR A 690 18.05 20.62 -36.74
N LYS A 691 17.90 19.29 -36.84
CA LYS A 691 17.61 18.59 -38.10
C LYS A 691 16.21 18.78 -38.67
N LYS A 692 15.27 19.35 -37.92
CA LYS A 692 13.90 19.64 -38.40
C LYS A 692 13.74 21.08 -38.90
N GLU A 693 14.69 21.94 -38.59
CA GLU A 693 14.70 23.36 -39.01
C GLU A 693 15.53 23.61 -40.28
N ASP A 694 16.35 22.63 -40.68
CA ASP A 694 16.97 22.49 -42.02
C ASP A 694 16.09 21.66 -42.97
#